data_AF-A0A6G4ZS07-F1
#
_entry.id   AF-A0A6G4ZS07-F1
#
_cell.length_a   1.000
_cell.length_b   1.000
_cell.length_c   1.000
_cell.angle_alpha   90.00
_cell.angle_beta   90.00
_cell.angle_gamma   90.00
#
_symmetry.space_group_name_H-M   'P 1'
#
loop_
_entity.id
_entity.type
_entity.pdbx_description
1 polymer ?
#
loop_
_entity_poly.entity_id
_entity_poly.type
_entity_poly.pdbx_seq_one_letter_code
_entity_poly.pdbx_strand_id
1 'polypeptide(L)'
;MSKKQTIKRPISKAKQLGDFVLSAYQFEGLDEIFKKLKTAEYKKLNHKQKSERVNRMLLDLIQQAPDGVFLLIAVIHFIDEVAREKILMNYTLSSFEIWLNQFSGLTEQDNYKVRAKIVGKWVPRDEYQIIFPVGMGKVHPGSHFVTAHSSPDLDTTIASFWGWVDAFGARVSEGIHIWNVPGGAPQSSIEVALLFHHIFGQNVFQRIAKTRSTLALSSLELMTQKGVVKQQTDQSSLAIDHERTQKAIILIDEWGYFLGDWRSFDVEGVRQVIMLLNNCLRWFENHLHIHLISLFAKENLKRKDLPQFVKAVFGLRIKDCETAKEFTEKQQRYMEGYLRKVLKVEKGLSATFVEFAAAMRELALYDFQACFDHIAALDKSDLFDKQGDLIEDRPRIFHYLEEIIALLDRAIQSVRLYTERLEVALSIKTNVFGYLPQVVSYRADVDELRSKMGNYPYLTVTSADEEGRMIPLGVVRSRDLQQPILGTVTVRDFCNRDETKIPSYFEVISVIDHHKSALYTAAAPVAYICDAQSTNTVVAELAFAINDKYSTGGMEKSEIEAQLEKVQKDLSSSSSKRIMQRLLSRIAAAENNEQSYFIDPLREFVEYLHFLYAILDDTDLLTKVSLRDVEVVASLLNRLKSLMMGEEVEIINFDDIRRDETFVHGAATRILRQRDMYSLYRKIYLAKERLGEENLELCAAGKESSIFVDTKLQNG
;
A
#
# COMPACT_ATOMS: atom_id res chain seq x y z
N MET A 1 8.25 33.02 -10.32
CA MET A 1 8.37 33.67 -9.00
C MET A 1 7.05 33.49 -8.27
N SER A 2 6.94 32.41 -7.47
CA SER A 2 5.75 32.14 -6.64
C SER A 2 5.72 33.17 -5.49
N LYS A 3 4.60 33.88 -5.33
CA LYS A 3 4.36 34.68 -4.13
C LYS A 3 4.37 33.71 -2.95
N LYS A 4 5.38 33.79 -2.06
CA LYS A 4 5.34 33.14 -0.75
C LYS A 4 4.03 33.58 -0.08
N GLN A 5 3.04 32.69 -0.03
CA GLN A 5 1.88 32.85 0.81
C GLN A 5 2.43 32.82 2.25
N THR A 6 2.58 33.99 2.85
CA THR A 6 2.92 34.13 4.26
C THR A 6 1.79 33.48 5.04
N ILE A 7 2.06 32.31 5.61
CA ILE A 7 1.16 31.65 6.56
C ILE A 7 0.95 32.67 7.68
N LYS A 8 -0.24 33.27 7.74
CA LYS A 8 -0.59 34.19 8.83
C LYS A 8 -0.61 33.38 10.11
N ARG A 9 0.40 33.56 10.96
CA ARG A 9 0.40 32.99 12.31
C ARG A 9 -0.87 33.43 13.04
N PRO A 10 -1.63 32.52 13.64
CA PRO A 10 -2.57 32.91 14.66
C PRO A 10 -1.75 33.27 15.90
N ILE A 11 -1.39 34.56 16.04
CA ILE A 11 -0.95 35.08 17.34
C ILE A 11 -2.13 34.87 18.29
N SER A 12 -1.99 33.90 19.19
CA SER A 12 -3.06 33.57 20.11
C SER A 12 -3.26 34.74 21.08
N LYS A 13 -4.50 35.21 21.22
CA LYS A 13 -4.90 36.14 22.29
C LYS A 13 -5.05 35.45 23.65
N ALA A 14 -4.82 34.14 23.72
CA ALA A 14 -4.93 33.36 24.95
C ALA A 14 -3.90 33.83 25.98
N LYS A 15 -4.36 34.09 27.21
CA LYS A 15 -3.47 34.46 28.32
C LYS A 15 -2.83 33.24 28.97
N GLN A 16 -3.52 32.10 28.93
CA GLN A 16 -3.13 30.86 29.60
C GLN A 16 -3.06 29.70 28.60
N LEU A 17 -2.18 28.72 28.85
CA LEU A 17 -2.03 27.52 28.01
C LEU A 17 -3.35 26.78 27.79
N GLY A 18 -4.16 26.67 28.84
CA GLY A 18 -5.48 26.08 28.76
C GLY A 18 -6.32 26.73 27.67
N ASP A 19 -6.30 28.05 27.52
CA ASP A 19 -7.14 28.79 26.58
C ASP A 19 -6.64 28.78 25.14
N PHE A 20 -5.52 28.12 24.85
CA PHE A 20 -4.99 28.05 23.50
C PHE A 20 -5.96 27.32 22.56
N VAL A 21 -6.24 27.93 21.42
CA VAL A 21 -7.09 27.36 20.37
C VAL A 21 -6.19 26.90 19.23
N LEU A 22 -6.23 25.59 18.95
CA LEU A 22 -5.51 25.00 17.84
C LEU A 22 -6.13 25.46 16.51
N SER A 23 -5.34 26.10 15.67
CA SER A 23 -5.75 26.47 14.31
C SER A 23 -5.05 25.53 13.32
N ALA A 24 -5.71 24.41 13.04
CA ALA A 24 -5.20 23.42 12.09
C ALA A 24 -5.30 23.93 10.64
N TYR A 25 -4.30 23.59 9.83
CA TYR A 25 -4.40 23.76 8.39
C TYR A 25 -5.55 22.91 7.84
N GLN A 26 -6.28 23.44 6.87
CA GLN A 26 -7.35 22.75 6.17
C GLN A 26 -7.10 22.86 4.67
N PHE A 27 -7.41 21.80 3.92
CA PHE A 27 -7.35 21.85 2.47
C PHE A 27 -8.43 22.79 1.93
N GLU A 28 -8.04 23.70 1.04
CA GLU A 28 -8.98 24.60 0.36
C GLU A 28 -9.69 23.86 -0.78
N GLY A 29 -10.92 24.27 -1.12
CA GLY A 29 -11.64 23.77 -2.30
C GLY A 29 -12.14 22.32 -2.22
N LEU A 30 -12.19 21.70 -1.03
CA LEU A 30 -12.66 20.32 -0.87
C LEU A 30 -14.06 20.10 -1.47
N ASP A 31 -15.00 21.02 -1.29
CA ASP A 31 -16.35 20.92 -1.85
C ASP A 31 -16.35 20.74 -3.37
N GLU A 32 -15.48 21.46 -4.08
CA GLU A 32 -15.36 21.36 -5.54
C GLU A 32 -14.73 20.04 -5.95
N ILE A 33 -13.73 19.56 -5.19
CA ILE A 33 -13.09 18.26 -5.41
C ILE A 33 -14.12 17.14 -5.24
N PHE A 34 -14.88 17.16 -4.15
CA PHE A 34 -15.91 16.15 -3.88
C PHE A 34 -17.07 16.21 -4.88
N LYS A 35 -17.44 17.39 -5.39
CA LYS A 35 -18.38 17.50 -6.53
C LYS A 35 -17.87 16.76 -7.77
N LYS A 36 -16.58 16.86 -8.10
CA LYS A 36 -15.98 16.12 -9.24
C LYS A 36 -16.07 14.60 -9.05
N LEU A 37 -15.94 14.12 -7.81
CA LEU A 37 -16.06 12.71 -7.44
C LEU A 37 -17.51 12.18 -7.42
N LYS A 38 -18.51 13.04 -7.66
CA LYS A 38 -19.93 12.66 -7.77
C LYS A 38 -20.45 12.66 -9.21
N THR A 39 -19.59 13.01 -10.19
CA THR A 39 -19.96 13.07 -11.62
C THR A 39 -20.33 11.70 -12.19
N ALA A 40 -21.16 11.70 -13.25
CA ALA A 40 -21.53 10.47 -13.94
C ALA A 40 -20.31 9.73 -14.53
N GLU A 41 -19.31 10.48 -14.99
CA GLU A 41 -18.04 9.95 -15.48
C GLU A 41 -17.29 9.19 -14.37
N TYR A 42 -17.18 9.78 -13.17
CA TYR A 42 -16.55 9.10 -12.03
C TYR A 42 -17.28 7.82 -11.64
N LYS A 43 -18.62 7.83 -11.64
CA LYS A 43 -19.42 6.65 -11.26
C LYS A 43 -19.16 5.45 -12.17
N LYS A 44 -18.88 5.69 -13.46
CA LYS A 44 -18.53 4.66 -14.45
C LYS A 44 -17.16 4.02 -14.24
N LEU A 45 -16.28 4.65 -13.47
CA LEU A 45 -14.94 4.10 -13.18
C LEU A 45 -15.05 2.85 -12.30
N ASN A 46 -14.17 1.89 -12.55
CA ASN A 46 -14.03 0.73 -11.68
C ASN A 46 -13.34 1.11 -10.35
N HIS A 47 -13.35 0.20 -9.37
CA HIS A 47 -12.82 0.49 -8.03
C HIS A 47 -11.34 0.94 -8.06
N LYS A 48 -10.50 0.31 -8.89
CA LYS A 48 -9.09 0.65 -9.01
C LYS A 48 -8.89 2.07 -9.55
N GLN A 49 -9.62 2.45 -10.59
CA GLN A 49 -9.57 3.80 -11.18
C GLN A 49 -10.10 4.86 -10.21
N LYS A 50 -11.16 4.55 -9.45
CA LYS A 50 -11.67 5.40 -8.37
C LYS A 50 -10.60 5.64 -7.30
N SER A 51 -9.97 4.56 -6.82
CA SER A 51 -8.88 4.62 -5.85
C SER A 51 -7.71 5.46 -6.35
N GLU A 52 -7.23 5.22 -7.57
CA GLU A 52 -6.16 5.99 -8.19
C GLU A 52 -6.46 7.50 -8.21
N ARG A 53 -7.69 7.87 -8.59
CA ARG A 53 -8.09 9.28 -8.69
C ARG A 53 -8.16 9.96 -7.32
N VAL A 54 -8.72 9.29 -6.30
CA VAL A 54 -8.79 9.83 -4.94
C VAL A 54 -7.39 10.00 -4.34
N ASN A 55 -6.51 9.01 -4.50
CA ASN A 55 -5.14 9.10 -3.99
C ASN A 55 -4.34 10.22 -4.66
N ARG A 56 -4.45 10.38 -5.99
CA ARG A 56 -3.80 11.49 -6.72
C ARG A 56 -4.30 12.85 -6.22
N MET A 57 -5.60 13.00 -6.03
CA MET A 57 -6.16 14.26 -5.51
C MET A 57 -5.60 14.58 -4.11
N LEU A 58 -5.48 13.59 -3.23
CA LEU A 58 -4.89 13.78 -1.91
C LEU A 58 -3.40 14.15 -2.01
N LEU A 59 -2.65 13.49 -2.89
CA LEU A 59 -1.24 13.82 -3.14
C LEU A 59 -1.09 15.25 -3.66
N ASP A 60 -1.91 15.66 -4.63
CA ASP A 60 -1.89 17.01 -5.20
C ASP A 60 -2.16 18.07 -4.12
N LEU A 61 -3.15 17.83 -3.25
CA LEU A 61 -3.46 18.71 -2.11
C LEU A 61 -2.26 18.84 -1.15
N ILE A 62 -1.59 17.74 -0.82
CA ILE A 62 -0.41 17.75 0.05
C ILE A 62 0.77 18.49 -0.61
N GLN A 63 0.99 18.29 -1.90
CA GLN A 63 2.07 18.94 -2.62
C GLN A 63 1.83 20.45 -2.79
N GLN A 64 0.58 20.87 -3.03
CA GLN A 64 0.19 22.27 -3.17
C GLN A 64 0.18 23.04 -1.85
N ALA A 65 -0.02 22.35 -0.72
CA ALA A 65 0.09 22.97 0.59
C ALA A 65 1.49 23.60 0.79
N PRO A 66 1.61 24.71 1.52
CA PRO A 66 2.90 25.34 1.81
C PRO A 66 3.93 24.34 2.38
N ASP A 67 5.22 24.60 2.21
CA ASP A 67 6.24 23.88 3.00
C ASP A 67 6.16 24.39 4.46
N GLY A 68 6.56 23.57 5.44
CA GLY A 68 6.54 24.00 6.85
C GLY A 68 5.23 23.79 7.61
N VAL A 69 4.32 22.94 7.13
CA VAL A 69 2.96 22.76 7.69
C VAL A 69 2.74 21.35 8.22
N PHE A 70 1.87 21.21 9.24
CA PHE A 70 1.37 19.93 9.75
C PHE A 70 0.02 19.54 9.12
N LEU A 71 0.03 18.57 8.20
CA LEU A 71 -1.17 18.19 7.43
C LEU A 71 -1.93 16.98 7.95
N LEU A 72 -1.47 16.26 8.97
CA LEU A 72 -2.13 15.04 9.43
C LEU A 72 -3.62 15.27 9.73
N ILE A 73 -3.96 16.40 10.34
CA ILE A 73 -5.35 16.80 10.63
C ILE A 73 -6.16 16.95 9.33
N ALA A 74 -5.64 17.70 8.34
CA ALA A 74 -6.28 17.90 7.05
C ALA A 74 -6.44 16.60 6.25
N VAL A 75 -5.44 15.71 6.33
CA VAL A 75 -5.45 14.39 5.68
C VAL A 75 -6.49 13.47 6.29
N ILE A 76 -6.59 13.41 7.62
CA ILE A 76 -7.63 12.62 8.30
C ILE A 76 -9.01 13.16 7.96
N HIS A 77 -9.19 14.49 7.95
CA HIS A 77 -10.43 15.12 7.53
C HIS A 77 -10.81 14.74 6.09
N PHE A 78 -9.87 14.81 5.13
CA PHE A 78 -10.11 14.38 3.75
C PHE A 78 -10.53 12.90 3.66
N ILE A 79 -9.86 12.01 4.40
CA ILE A 79 -10.20 10.58 4.43
C ILE A 79 -11.61 10.37 5.01
N ASP A 80 -11.97 11.13 6.04
CA ASP A 80 -13.29 11.03 6.65
C ASP A 80 -14.40 11.52 5.72
N GLU A 81 -14.15 12.60 4.97
CA GLU A 81 -15.04 13.09 3.92
C GLU A 81 -15.25 12.05 2.80
N VAL A 82 -14.18 11.40 2.33
CA VAL A 82 -14.26 10.30 1.35
C VAL A 82 -15.19 9.18 1.84
N ALA A 83 -15.08 8.82 3.11
CA ALA A 83 -15.90 7.78 3.72
C ALA A 83 -17.36 8.24 3.93
N ARG A 84 -17.56 9.46 4.43
CA ARG A 84 -18.90 10.06 4.65
C ARG A 84 -19.68 10.15 3.34
N GLU A 85 -19.00 10.53 2.27
CA GLU A 85 -19.56 10.63 0.93
C GLU A 85 -19.64 9.29 0.18
N LYS A 86 -19.24 8.19 0.83
CA LYS A 86 -19.27 6.82 0.30
C LYS A 86 -18.53 6.68 -1.04
N ILE A 87 -17.46 7.45 -1.24
CA ILE A 87 -16.70 7.47 -2.49
C ILE A 87 -15.82 6.22 -2.62
N LEU A 88 -15.19 5.82 -1.53
CA LEU A 88 -14.44 4.57 -1.40
C LEU A 88 -14.74 3.96 -0.03
N MET A 89 -15.18 2.70 -0.03
CA MET A 89 -15.40 1.96 1.21
C MET A 89 -14.05 1.63 1.86
N ASN A 90 -13.96 1.82 3.18
CA ASN A 90 -12.78 1.49 4.00
C ASN A 90 -11.47 2.19 3.58
N TYR A 91 -11.55 3.38 2.97
CA TYR A 91 -10.36 4.19 2.69
C TYR A 91 -9.75 4.71 4.01
N THR A 92 -8.45 4.50 4.18
CA THR A 92 -7.69 4.81 5.40
C THR A 92 -6.33 5.41 5.03
N LEU A 93 -5.60 5.94 6.00
CA LEU A 93 -4.26 6.44 5.75
C LEU A 93 -3.30 5.33 5.29
N SER A 94 -3.45 4.11 5.79
CA SER A 94 -2.70 2.95 5.28
C SER A 94 -3.01 2.66 3.80
N SER A 95 -4.24 2.91 3.35
CA SER A 95 -4.60 2.77 1.93
C SER A 95 -3.83 3.76 1.06
N PHE A 96 -3.75 5.02 1.52
CA PHE A 96 -2.96 6.06 0.88
C PHE A 96 -1.46 5.74 0.93
N GLU A 97 -0.95 5.21 2.05
CA GLU A 97 0.45 4.84 2.20
C GLU A 97 0.86 3.69 1.24
N ILE A 98 0.02 2.66 1.11
CA ILE A 98 0.23 1.60 0.12
C ILE A 98 0.30 2.20 -1.28
N TRP A 99 -0.64 3.09 -1.60
CA TRP A 99 -0.64 3.80 -2.87
C TRP A 99 0.64 4.60 -3.09
N LEU A 100 1.05 5.35 -2.08
CA LEU A 100 2.26 6.17 -2.09
C LEU A 100 3.51 5.32 -2.34
N ASN A 101 3.61 4.15 -1.72
CA ASN A 101 4.77 3.28 -1.81
C ASN A 101 4.81 2.43 -3.09
N GLN A 102 3.66 2.00 -3.61
CA GLN A 102 3.60 0.98 -4.68
C GLN A 102 3.12 1.51 -6.02
N PHE A 103 2.41 2.65 -6.07
CA PHE A 103 1.67 3.09 -7.26
C PHE A 103 1.90 4.56 -7.65
N SER A 104 2.31 5.43 -6.72
CA SER A 104 2.45 6.87 -6.97
C SER A 104 3.52 7.25 -8.00
N GLY A 105 4.53 6.39 -8.19
CA GLY A 105 5.69 6.69 -9.03
C GLY A 105 6.67 7.71 -8.44
N LEU A 106 6.47 8.15 -7.19
CA LEU A 106 7.38 9.08 -6.51
C LEU A 106 8.73 8.44 -6.24
N THR A 107 9.78 9.27 -6.27
CA THR A 107 11.10 8.88 -5.77
C THR A 107 11.07 8.70 -4.24
N GLU A 108 12.09 8.07 -3.68
CA GLU A 108 12.20 7.92 -2.21
C GLU A 108 12.22 9.27 -1.49
N GLN A 109 12.93 10.26 -2.06
CA GLN A 109 13.04 11.60 -1.50
C GLN A 109 11.72 12.38 -1.59
N ASP A 110 11.00 12.29 -2.71
CA ASP A 110 9.70 12.95 -2.87
C ASP A 110 8.65 12.34 -1.93
N ASN A 111 8.66 11.01 -1.79
CA ASN A 111 7.80 10.28 -0.85
C ASN A 111 8.12 10.70 0.60
N TYR A 112 9.40 10.82 0.95
CA TYR A 112 9.81 11.34 2.26
C TYR A 112 9.32 12.78 2.48
N LYS A 113 9.40 13.67 1.48
CA LYS A 113 8.90 15.06 1.59
C LYS A 113 7.39 15.11 1.80
N VAL A 114 6.62 14.27 1.09
CA VAL A 114 5.17 14.14 1.29
C VAL A 114 4.86 13.71 2.73
N ARG A 115 5.53 12.67 3.22
CA ARG A 115 5.36 12.18 4.61
C ARG A 115 5.68 13.26 5.64
N ALA A 116 6.78 13.99 5.44
CA ALA A 116 7.20 15.06 6.31
C ALA A 116 6.21 16.22 6.41
N LYS A 117 5.53 16.59 5.31
CA LYS A 117 4.40 17.55 5.35
C LYS A 117 3.21 16.99 6.12
N ILE A 118 2.89 15.71 5.94
CA ILE A 118 1.81 15.06 6.70
C ILE A 118 2.12 15.14 8.20
N VAL A 119 3.34 14.79 8.61
CA VAL A 119 3.72 14.78 10.03
C VAL A 119 4.22 16.11 10.56
N GLY A 120 4.31 17.16 9.73
CA GLY A 120 4.80 18.48 10.14
C GLY A 120 6.25 18.52 10.60
N LYS A 121 7.09 17.61 10.10
CA LYS A 121 8.49 17.43 10.55
C LYS A 121 9.36 16.95 9.39
N TRP A 122 10.19 17.85 8.86
CA TRP A 122 11.19 17.56 7.83
C TRP A 122 12.58 17.83 8.40
N VAL A 123 13.27 16.76 8.78
CA VAL A 123 14.62 16.78 9.34
C VAL A 123 15.48 15.76 8.59
N PRO A 124 16.81 15.74 8.72
CA PRO A 124 17.61 14.63 8.20
C PRO A 124 17.12 13.29 8.80
N ARG A 125 16.94 12.27 7.96
CA ARG A 125 16.40 10.97 8.40
C ARG A 125 17.23 10.34 9.53
N ASP A 126 18.54 10.55 9.52
CA ASP A 126 19.46 10.04 10.54
C ASP A 126 19.20 10.64 11.94
N GLU A 127 18.52 11.78 12.05
CA GLU A 127 18.14 12.34 13.36
C GLU A 127 17.11 11.49 14.09
N TYR A 128 16.33 10.69 13.36
CA TYR A 128 15.45 9.69 13.96
C TYR A 128 16.22 8.51 14.57
N GLN A 129 17.55 8.43 14.43
CA GLN A 129 18.40 7.41 15.05
C GLN A 129 18.25 7.38 16.58
N ILE A 130 17.90 8.51 17.20
CA ILE A 130 17.66 8.59 18.64
C ILE A 130 16.41 7.81 19.07
N ILE A 131 15.48 7.52 18.16
CA ILE A 131 14.21 6.80 18.42
C ILE A 131 14.19 5.42 17.74
N PHE A 132 14.77 5.29 16.55
CA PHE A 132 14.77 4.06 15.74
C PHE A 132 16.18 3.75 15.22
N PRO A 133 16.59 2.49 15.05
CA PRO A 133 17.90 2.17 14.48
C PRO A 133 17.90 2.33 12.95
N VAL A 134 17.95 3.57 12.48
CA VAL A 134 17.79 3.98 11.06
C VAL A 134 18.96 4.77 10.48
N GLY A 135 19.98 5.06 11.28
CA GLY A 135 21.18 5.80 10.89
C GLY A 135 21.96 5.11 9.77
N MET A 136 22.86 5.87 9.13
CA MET A 136 23.59 5.44 7.94
C MET A 136 22.65 5.05 6.78
N GLY A 137 21.48 5.70 6.69
CA GLY A 137 20.50 5.42 5.63
C GLY A 137 19.81 4.05 5.72
N LYS A 138 19.85 3.38 6.87
CA LYS A 138 19.24 2.05 7.04
C LYS A 138 17.72 2.11 6.96
N VAL A 139 17.13 1.37 6.02
CA VAL A 139 15.68 1.14 5.90
C VAL A 139 15.39 -0.33 6.21
N HIS A 140 14.45 -0.60 7.11
CA HIS A 140 14.10 -1.98 7.48
C HIS A 140 13.20 -2.63 6.42
N PRO A 141 13.35 -3.94 6.15
CA PRO A 141 12.47 -4.63 5.22
C PRO A 141 11.04 -4.79 5.79
N GLY A 142 10.08 -4.93 4.89
CA GLY A 142 8.68 -5.22 5.25
C GLY A 142 7.95 -4.05 5.93
N SER A 143 6.81 -4.35 6.55
CA SER A 143 6.00 -3.36 7.26
C SER A 143 6.50 -3.14 8.70
N HIS A 144 6.27 -1.94 9.22
CA HIS A 144 6.67 -1.53 10.56
C HIS A 144 5.43 -1.29 11.43
N PHE A 145 5.38 -1.94 12.59
CA PHE A 145 4.32 -1.71 13.58
C PHE A 145 4.85 -0.84 14.72
N VAL A 146 4.06 0.13 15.14
CA VAL A 146 4.20 0.78 16.44
C VAL A 146 2.98 0.43 17.24
N THR A 147 3.15 -0.28 18.34
CA THR A 147 2.03 -0.84 19.10
C THR A 147 1.97 -0.27 20.52
N ALA A 148 0.76 0.04 20.95
CA ALA A 148 0.42 0.14 22.36
C ALA A 148 0.37 -1.26 22.99
N HIS A 149 0.35 -1.33 24.32
CA HIS A 149 0.21 -2.59 25.03
C HIS A 149 -1.23 -3.13 24.96
N SER A 150 -1.51 -4.34 25.49
CA SER A 150 -2.75 -5.08 25.20
C SER A 150 -4.04 -4.44 25.74
N SER A 151 -3.93 -3.63 26.78
CA SER A 151 -5.05 -2.96 27.45
C SER A 151 -4.78 -1.46 27.49
N PRO A 152 -4.81 -0.78 26.32
CA PRO A 152 -4.20 0.53 26.19
C PRO A 152 -4.89 1.57 27.07
N ASP A 153 -4.09 2.24 27.89
CA ASP A 153 -4.43 3.45 28.61
C ASP A 153 -3.94 4.70 27.85
N LEU A 154 -4.02 5.87 28.48
CA LEU A 154 -3.63 7.13 27.85
C LEU A 154 -2.13 7.18 27.56
N ASP A 155 -1.28 6.66 28.46
CA ASP A 155 0.17 6.76 28.36
C ASP A 155 0.69 5.99 27.15
N THR A 156 0.36 4.70 27.06
CA THR A 156 0.78 3.88 25.91
C THR A 156 0.16 4.37 24.61
N THR A 157 -1.08 4.89 24.64
CA THR A 157 -1.78 5.35 23.44
C THR A 157 -1.06 6.57 22.86
N ILE A 158 -0.66 7.51 23.70
CA ILE A 158 0.06 8.71 23.27
C ILE A 158 1.49 8.38 22.84
N ALA A 159 2.20 7.55 23.61
CA ALA A 159 3.58 7.18 23.31
C ALA A 159 3.67 6.41 21.98
N SER A 160 2.75 5.45 21.75
CA SER A 160 2.66 4.70 20.49
C SER A 160 2.17 5.55 19.32
N PHE A 161 1.26 6.50 19.53
CA PHE A 161 0.81 7.42 18.50
C PHE A 161 1.96 8.26 17.95
N TRP A 162 2.71 8.95 18.82
CA TRP A 162 3.85 9.77 18.37
C TRP A 162 5.01 8.94 17.84
N GLY A 163 5.21 7.74 18.40
CA GLY A 163 6.10 6.75 17.81
C GLY A 163 5.71 6.38 16.38
N TRP A 164 4.41 6.20 16.09
CA TRP A 164 3.93 5.93 14.74
C TRP A 164 4.06 7.15 13.82
N VAL A 165 3.71 8.35 14.29
CA VAL A 165 3.85 9.59 13.51
C VAL A 165 5.31 9.76 13.07
N ASP A 166 6.25 9.62 14.01
CA ASP A 166 7.67 9.73 13.70
C ASP A 166 8.17 8.57 12.83
N ALA A 167 7.69 7.34 13.03
CA ALA A 167 8.05 6.20 12.18
C ALA A 167 7.57 6.36 10.72
N PHE A 168 6.31 6.79 10.55
CA PHE A 168 5.71 7.11 9.25
C PHE A 168 6.44 8.26 8.57
N GLY A 169 6.76 9.31 9.33
CA GLY A 169 7.54 10.46 8.87
C GLY A 169 8.91 10.04 8.37
N ALA A 170 9.69 9.37 9.23
CA ALA A 170 11.06 8.90 8.96
C ALA A 170 11.15 7.80 7.91
N ARG A 171 10.04 7.16 7.55
CA ARG A 171 10.00 5.95 6.71
C ARG A 171 11.00 4.91 7.24
N VAL A 172 10.71 4.41 8.44
CA VAL A 172 11.54 3.40 9.13
C VAL A 172 11.70 2.12 8.30
N SER A 173 10.66 1.72 7.56
CA SER A 173 10.69 0.52 6.71
C SER A 173 10.21 0.74 5.26
N GLU A 174 10.47 -0.24 4.40
CA GLU A 174 10.05 -0.22 2.98
C GLU A 174 8.52 -0.36 2.79
N GLY A 175 7.88 -1.09 3.70
CA GLY A 175 6.44 -1.38 3.71
C GLY A 175 5.61 -0.24 4.31
N ILE A 176 4.50 -0.59 4.94
CA ILE A 176 3.61 0.39 5.58
C ILE A 176 3.90 0.53 7.06
N HIS A 177 3.53 1.69 7.62
CA HIS A 177 3.70 2.02 9.03
C HIS A 177 2.34 1.94 9.72
N ILE A 178 2.21 0.98 10.63
CA ILE A 178 0.94 0.62 11.24
C ILE A 178 0.97 1.03 12.71
N TRP A 179 0.08 1.93 13.08
CA TRP A 179 -0.24 2.16 14.49
C TRP A 179 -1.22 1.08 14.94
N ASN A 180 -0.83 0.27 15.91
CA ASN A 180 -1.70 -0.73 16.50
C ASN A 180 -2.08 -0.34 17.93
N VAL A 181 -3.38 -0.25 18.18
CA VAL A 181 -3.98 0.03 19.48
C VAL A 181 -4.90 -1.15 19.81
N PRO A 182 -4.38 -2.22 20.45
CA PRO A 182 -5.15 -3.42 20.75
C PRO A 182 -6.50 -3.10 21.41
N GLY A 183 -7.61 -3.64 20.90
CA GLY A 183 -8.94 -3.35 21.45
C GLY A 183 -9.53 -1.97 21.12
N GLY A 184 -8.74 -1.07 20.55
CA GLY A 184 -9.18 0.30 20.19
C GLY A 184 -8.79 1.33 21.24
N ALA A 185 -9.24 2.57 21.02
CA ALA A 185 -8.98 3.67 21.95
C ALA A 185 -9.52 3.35 23.36
N PRO A 186 -8.87 3.85 24.44
CA PRO A 186 -9.37 3.70 25.80
C PRO A 186 -10.85 4.12 25.89
N GLN A 187 -11.72 3.20 26.30
CA GLN A 187 -13.16 3.46 26.36
C GLN A 187 -13.48 4.47 27.47
N SER A 188 -14.38 5.40 27.19
CA SER A 188 -14.91 6.35 28.19
C SER A 188 -13.88 7.32 28.81
N SER A 189 -12.73 7.52 28.15
CA SER A 189 -11.75 8.55 28.55
C SER A 189 -12.09 9.90 27.91
N ILE A 190 -12.30 10.91 28.75
CA ILE A 190 -12.51 12.30 28.28
C ILE A 190 -11.23 12.88 27.68
N GLU A 191 -10.07 12.40 28.13
CA GLU A 191 -8.76 12.76 27.61
C GLU A 191 -8.62 12.34 26.16
N VAL A 192 -9.06 11.13 25.79
CA VAL A 192 -9.10 10.70 24.39
C VAL A 192 -9.97 11.63 23.55
N ALA A 193 -11.13 12.04 24.06
CA ALA A 193 -11.99 12.99 23.34
C ALA A 193 -11.31 14.35 23.13
N LEU A 194 -10.67 14.89 24.18
CA LEU A 194 -10.01 16.20 24.15
C LEU A 194 -8.72 16.21 23.31
N LEU A 195 -7.92 15.14 23.39
CA LEU A 195 -6.59 15.06 22.78
C LEU A 195 -6.61 14.46 21.38
N PHE A 196 -7.50 13.52 21.12
CA PHE A 196 -7.60 12.90 19.80
C PHE A 196 -8.80 13.41 19.01
N HIS A 197 -10.02 13.29 19.53
CA HIS A 197 -11.22 13.56 18.73
C HIS A 197 -11.40 15.05 18.39
N HIS A 198 -11.09 15.95 19.32
CA HIS A 198 -11.18 17.39 19.07
C HIS A 198 -10.07 17.90 18.14
N ILE A 199 -8.91 17.25 18.12
CA ILE A 199 -7.75 17.68 17.32
C ILE A 199 -7.81 17.08 15.91
N PHE A 200 -8.02 15.76 15.81
CA PHE A 200 -7.93 15.00 14.57
C PHE A 200 -9.28 14.56 14.01
N GLY A 201 -10.37 14.74 14.76
CA GLY A 201 -11.73 14.34 14.39
C GLY A 201 -12.17 13.02 15.04
N GLN A 202 -13.49 12.81 15.12
CA GLN A 202 -14.11 11.68 15.83
C GLN A 202 -13.69 10.30 15.30
N ASN A 203 -13.34 10.21 14.02
CA ASN A 203 -13.01 8.95 13.37
C ASN A 203 -11.50 8.66 13.30
N VAL A 204 -10.65 9.43 14.00
CA VAL A 204 -9.18 9.31 13.92
C VAL A 204 -8.71 7.86 14.08
N PHE A 205 -9.06 7.17 15.17
CA PHE A 205 -8.64 5.79 15.40
C PHE A 205 -9.10 4.84 14.27
N GLN A 206 -10.30 5.04 13.71
CA GLN A 206 -10.79 4.23 12.59
C GLN A 206 -10.03 4.50 11.28
N ARG A 207 -9.49 5.72 11.10
CA ARG A 207 -8.80 6.13 9.87
C ARG A 207 -7.31 5.80 9.88
N ILE A 208 -6.67 5.72 11.05
CA ILE A 208 -5.21 5.54 11.16
C ILE A 208 -4.76 4.33 11.98
N ALA A 209 -5.56 3.82 12.92
CA ALA A 209 -5.15 2.72 13.79
C ALA A 209 -5.66 1.36 13.31
N LYS A 210 -4.95 0.30 13.70
CA LYS A 210 -5.44 -1.09 13.73
C LYS A 210 -5.74 -1.48 15.16
N THR A 211 -6.74 -2.33 15.37
CA THR A 211 -7.19 -2.76 16.71
C THR A 211 -6.89 -4.23 16.98
N ARG A 212 -5.80 -4.76 16.41
CA ARG A 212 -5.48 -6.18 16.47
C ARG A 212 -4.91 -6.50 17.86
N SER A 213 -5.48 -7.51 18.53
CA SER A 213 -4.94 -8.07 19.78
C SER A 213 -3.70 -8.95 19.56
N THR A 214 -3.44 -9.35 18.32
CA THR A 214 -2.26 -10.12 17.92
C THR A 214 -1.70 -9.49 16.67
N LEU A 215 -0.40 -9.18 16.68
CA LEU A 215 0.26 -8.67 15.50
C LEU A 215 0.38 -9.78 14.46
N ALA A 216 0.07 -9.46 13.22
CA ALA A 216 0.21 -10.38 12.09
C ALA A 216 0.38 -9.59 10.81
N LEU A 217 1.11 -10.16 9.85
CA LEU A 217 1.19 -9.62 8.50
C LEU A 217 0.09 -10.19 7.61
N SER A 218 -0.55 -9.31 6.83
CA SER A 218 -1.40 -9.70 5.71
C SER A 218 -0.64 -9.68 4.38
N SER A 219 -1.18 -10.35 3.37
CA SER A 219 -0.62 -10.32 2.02
C SER A 219 -0.58 -8.90 1.44
N LEU A 220 -1.50 -8.01 1.83
CA LEU A 220 -1.46 -6.59 1.48
C LEU A 220 -0.22 -5.87 2.05
N GLU A 221 0.23 -6.28 3.24
CA GLU A 221 1.39 -5.71 3.94
C GLU A 221 2.73 -6.26 3.43
N LEU A 222 2.69 -7.38 2.69
CA LEU A 222 3.84 -8.07 2.08
C LEU A 222 3.94 -7.89 0.56
N MET A 223 2.88 -7.43 -0.09
CA MET A 223 2.86 -7.34 -1.55
C MET A 223 3.81 -6.27 -2.09
N THR A 224 4.27 -6.49 -3.32
CA THR A 224 5.02 -5.49 -4.07
C THR A 224 4.53 -5.36 -5.51
N GLN A 225 4.65 -4.16 -6.07
CA GLN A 225 4.57 -3.90 -7.52
C GLN A 225 5.94 -3.99 -8.21
N LYS A 226 7.05 -4.06 -7.45
CA LYS A 226 8.41 -4.12 -8.01
C LYS A 226 8.55 -5.37 -8.88
N GLY A 227 8.83 -5.17 -10.18
CA GLY A 227 8.99 -6.25 -11.15
C GLY A 227 7.70 -6.99 -11.52
N VAL A 228 6.53 -6.39 -11.31
CA VAL A 228 5.25 -6.91 -11.81
C VAL A 228 5.01 -6.36 -13.23
N VAL A 229 4.59 -7.22 -14.16
CA VAL A 229 4.14 -6.84 -15.49
C VAL A 229 2.70 -7.32 -15.67
N LYS A 230 1.84 -6.40 -16.10
CA LYS A 230 0.45 -6.70 -16.43
C LYS A 230 0.34 -6.75 -17.95
N GLN A 231 -0.09 -7.89 -18.49
CA GLN A 231 -0.25 -8.09 -19.93
C GLN A 231 -1.72 -8.35 -20.29
N GLN A 232 -2.15 -7.81 -21.43
CA GLN A 232 -3.43 -8.13 -22.03
C GLN A 232 -3.35 -9.44 -22.80
N THR A 233 -4.50 -10.08 -23.02
CA THR A 233 -4.58 -11.44 -23.56
C THR A 233 -4.43 -11.54 -25.07
N ASP A 234 -4.57 -10.43 -25.77
CA ASP A 234 -4.38 -10.30 -27.23
C ASP A 234 -2.91 -10.29 -27.64
N GLN A 235 -2.00 -10.02 -26.70
CA GLN A 235 -0.57 -9.98 -26.96
C GLN A 235 0.02 -11.37 -27.20
N SER A 236 1.11 -11.42 -27.98
CA SER A 236 1.85 -12.66 -28.24
C SER A 236 2.58 -13.15 -26.98
N SER A 237 2.43 -14.44 -26.69
CA SER A 237 3.17 -15.12 -25.62
C SER A 237 4.68 -15.15 -25.86
N LEU A 238 5.14 -14.98 -27.11
CA LEU A 238 6.56 -14.94 -27.49
C LEU A 238 7.24 -13.61 -27.16
N ALA A 239 6.47 -12.52 -27.03
CA ALA A 239 7.00 -11.21 -26.67
C ALA A 239 7.48 -11.13 -25.21
N ILE A 240 7.21 -12.18 -24.43
CA ILE A 240 7.52 -12.24 -23.01
C ILE A 240 8.86 -12.97 -22.78
N ASP A 241 9.85 -12.21 -22.34
CA ASP A 241 11.15 -12.74 -21.90
C ASP A 241 11.18 -13.00 -20.39
N HIS A 242 11.02 -14.27 -20.01
CA HIS A 242 11.05 -14.72 -18.62
C HIS A 242 12.47 -14.84 -18.05
N GLU A 243 13.46 -15.18 -18.88
CA GLU A 243 14.82 -15.54 -18.43
C GLU A 243 15.65 -14.31 -18.05
N ARG A 244 15.51 -13.20 -18.76
CA ARG A 244 16.27 -11.97 -18.44
C ARG A 244 15.70 -11.17 -17.29
N THR A 245 14.43 -11.35 -16.92
CA THR A 245 13.71 -10.30 -16.20
C THR A 245 13.30 -10.63 -14.75
N GLN A 246 13.22 -11.90 -14.34
CA GLN A 246 12.66 -12.31 -13.03
C GLN A 246 11.36 -11.55 -12.68
N LYS A 247 10.57 -11.20 -13.70
CA LYS A 247 9.34 -10.43 -13.57
C LYS A 247 8.18 -11.36 -13.24
N ALA A 248 7.27 -10.90 -12.41
CA ALA A 248 6.01 -11.58 -12.16
C ALA A 248 4.99 -11.10 -13.18
N ILE A 249 4.45 -12.03 -13.99
CA ILE A 249 3.54 -11.68 -15.08
C ILE A 249 2.13 -12.04 -14.68
N ILE A 250 1.26 -11.04 -14.76
CA ILE A 250 -0.15 -11.12 -14.45
C ILE A 250 -0.91 -10.81 -15.74
N LEU A 251 -1.84 -11.68 -16.10
CA LEU A 251 -2.74 -11.47 -17.21
C LEU A 251 -3.98 -10.73 -16.73
N ILE A 252 -4.34 -9.67 -17.45
CA ILE A 252 -5.51 -8.85 -17.17
C ILE A 252 -6.39 -8.69 -18.40
N ASP A 253 -7.68 -8.46 -18.17
CA ASP A 253 -8.59 -8.04 -19.23
C ASP A 253 -8.42 -6.55 -19.58
N GLU A 254 -9.19 -6.07 -20.55
CA GLU A 254 -9.20 -4.67 -20.98
C GLU A 254 -9.57 -3.68 -19.86
N TRP A 255 -10.30 -4.14 -18.85
CA TRP A 255 -10.73 -3.35 -17.70
C TRP A 255 -9.74 -3.44 -16.51
N GLY A 256 -8.71 -4.27 -16.62
CA GLY A 256 -7.68 -4.47 -15.62
C GLY A 256 -7.99 -5.51 -14.54
N TYR A 257 -9.00 -6.36 -14.75
CA TYR A 257 -9.31 -7.49 -13.87
C TYR A 257 -8.37 -8.66 -14.14
N PHE A 258 -8.09 -9.43 -13.09
CA PHE A 258 -7.18 -10.56 -13.10
C PHE A 258 -7.79 -11.76 -13.83
N LEU A 259 -7.04 -12.30 -14.81
CA LEU A 259 -7.42 -13.50 -15.56
C LEU A 259 -6.54 -14.70 -15.20
N GLY A 260 -5.28 -14.46 -14.84
CA GLY A 260 -4.34 -15.52 -14.53
C GLY A 260 -2.92 -15.02 -14.33
N ASP A 261 -2.04 -15.94 -14.00
CA ASP A 261 -0.59 -15.71 -13.97
C ASP A 261 0.08 -16.44 -15.14
N TRP A 262 1.21 -15.91 -15.60
CA TRP A 262 2.00 -16.50 -16.67
C TRP A 262 3.45 -16.67 -16.20
N ARG A 263 3.93 -17.91 -16.07
CA ARG A 263 5.26 -18.22 -15.51
C ARG A 263 6.14 -18.93 -16.53
N SER A 264 7.44 -18.97 -16.26
CA SER A 264 8.42 -19.61 -17.14
C SER A 264 8.11 -21.07 -17.44
N PHE A 265 7.67 -21.85 -16.43
CA PHE A 265 7.32 -23.26 -16.65
C PHE A 265 5.99 -23.44 -17.43
N ASP A 266 5.10 -22.45 -17.45
CA ASP A 266 3.88 -22.50 -18.27
C ASP A 266 4.22 -22.41 -19.75
N VAL A 267 5.25 -21.62 -20.10
CA VAL A 267 5.69 -21.37 -21.48
C VAL A 267 6.05 -22.66 -22.19
N GLU A 268 6.88 -23.50 -21.57
CA GLU A 268 7.38 -24.71 -22.22
C GLU A 268 6.25 -25.72 -22.48
N GLY A 269 5.39 -25.95 -21.48
CA GLY A 269 4.25 -26.85 -21.63
C GLY A 269 3.29 -26.38 -22.72
N VAL A 270 2.91 -25.10 -22.71
CA VAL A 270 2.01 -24.54 -23.73
C VAL A 270 2.63 -24.57 -25.12
N ARG A 271 3.91 -24.19 -25.27
CA ARG A 271 4.61 -24.26 -26.55
C ARG A 271 4.63 -25.67 -27.10
N GLN A 272 4.88 -26.67 -26.26
CA GLN A 272 4.85 -28.06 -26.67
C GLN A 272 3.50 -28.43 -27.30
N VAL A 273 2.38 -28.03 -26.68
CA VAL A 273 1.03 -28.33 -27.20
C VAL A 273 0.75 -27.60 -28.51
N ILE A 274 1.12 -26.32 -28.63
CA ILE A 274 0.98 -25.55 -29.88
C ILE A 274 1.82 -26.17 -31.00
N MET A 275 3.04 -26.63 -30.68
CA MET A 275 3.91 -27.31 -31.64
C MET A 275 3.31 -28.61 -32.18
N LEU A 276 2.55 -29.37 -31.38
CA LEU A 276 1.86 -30.58 -31.86
C LEU A 276 0.89 -30.24 -32.99
N LEU A 277 0.07 -29.18 -32.83
CA LEU A 277 -0.82 -28.72 -33.89
C LEU A 277 -0.05 -28.21 -35.11
N ASN A 278 0.97 -27.39 -34.89
CA ASN A 278 1.77 -26.84 -35.98
C ASN A 278 2.45 -27.92 -36.82
N ASN A 279 2.91 -29.01 -36.20
CA ASN A 279 3.47 -30.16 -36.91
C ASN A 279 2.40 -30.85 -37.78
N CYS A 280 1.18 -31.03 -37.27
CA CYS A 280 0.07 -31.59 -38.04
C CYS A 280 -0.35 -30.68 -39.21
N LEU A 281 -0.39 -29.35 -38.99
CA LEU A 281 -0.72 -28.38 -40.05
C LEU A 281 0.34 -28.34 -41.13
N ARG A 282 1.63 -28.35 -40.75
CA ARG A 282 2.74 -28.40 -41.71
C ARG A 282 2.77 -29.71 -42.50
N TRP A 283 2.45 -30.83 -41.86
CA TRP A 283 2.30 -32.10 -42.55
C TRP A 283 1.14 -32.02 -43.56
N PHE A 284 0.00 -31.47 -43.16
CA PHE A 284 -1.17 -31.30 -44.03
C PHE A 284 -0.86 -30.40 -45.23
N GLU A 285 -0.13 -29.31 -45.00
CA GLU A 285 0.36 -28.39 -46.04
C GLU A 285 1.14 -29.14 -47.13
N ASN A 286 2.17 -29.89 -46.72
CA ASN A 286 2.97 -30.71 -47.62
C ASN A 286 2.14 -31.80 -48.32
N HIS A 287 1.23 -32.44 -47.58
CA HIS A 287 0.37 -33.49 -48.12
C HIS A 287 -0.56 -32.94 -49.20
N LEU A 288 -1.16 -31.77 -48.96
CA LEU A 288 -2.00 -31.06 -49.93
C LEU A 288 -1.18 -30.64 -51.15
N HIS A 289 0.03 -30.09 -50.99
CA HIS A 289 0.91 -29.75 -52.11
C HIS A 289 1.22 -30.96 -53.00
N ILE A 290 1.65 -32.09 -52.40
CA ILE A 290 1.96 -33.32 -53.14
C ILE A 290 0.72 -33.83 -53.89
N HIS A 291 -0.44 -33.83 -53.23
CA HIS A 291 -1.67 -34.35 -53.83
C HIS A 291 -2.23 -33.39 -54.91
N LEU A 292 -2.07 -32.08 -54.76
CA LEU A 292 -2.40 -31.10 -55.81
C LEU A 292 -1.54 -31.33 -57.05
N ILE A 293 -0.22 -31.44 -56.88
CA ILE A 293 0.71 -31.75 -57.98
C ILE A 293 0.32 -33.07 -58.64
N SER A 294 0.03 -34.10 -57.85
CA SER A 294 -0.37 -35.43 -58.37
C SER A 294 -1.71 -35.38 -59.12
N LEU A 295 -2.65 -34.52 -58.70
CA LEU A 295 -3.94 -34.35 -59.36
C LEU A 295 -3.77 -33.74 -60.75
N PHE A 296 -2.99 -32.65 -60.85
CA PHE A 296 -2.73 -31.95 -62.10
C PHE A 296 -1.68 -32.64 -63.00
N ALA A 297 -0.95 -33.63 -62.48
CA ALA A 297 -0.05 -34.47 -63.27
C ALA A 297 -0.75 -35.67 -63.96
N LYS A 298 -2.06 -35.89 -63.73
CA LYS A 298 -2.81 -36.96 -64.39
C LYS A 298 -2.92 -36.69 -65.88
N GLU A 299 -2.63 -37.69 -66.72
CA GLU A 299 -2.75 -37.60 -68.18
C GLU A 299 -4.17 -37.20 -68.66
N ASN A 300 -5.21 -37.55 -67.89
CA ASN A 300 -6.60 -37.22 -68.20
C ASN A 300 -7.34 -36.77 -66.94
N LEU A 301 -7.08 -35.54 -66.47
CA LEU A 301 -7.79 -34.97 -65.34
C LEU A 301 -9.21 -34.55 -65.76
N LYS A 302 -10.23 -35.13 -65.10
CA LYS A 302 -11.65 -34.80 -65.34
C LYS A 302 -12.23 -33.98 -64.20
N ARG A 303 -13.24 -33.15 -64.50
CA ARG A 303 -13.97 -32.34 -63.51
C ARG A 303 -14.48 -33.17 -62.31
N LYS A 304 -14.89 -34.42 -62.54
CA LYS A 304 -15.36 -35.35 -61.49
C LYS A 304 -14.27 -35.78 -60.49
N ASP A 305 -12.99 -35.61 -60.84
CA ASP A 305 -11.85 -36.00 -60.00
C ASP A 305 -11.60 -34.96 -58.89
N LEU A 306 -12.05 -33.71 -59.07
CA LEU A 306 -11.91 -32.64 -58.08
C LEU A 306 -12.72 -32.89 -56.79
N PRO A 307 -14.03 -33.21 -56.83
CA PRO A 307 -14.76 -33.58 -55.61
C PRO A 307 -14.18 -34.80 -54.89
N GLN A 308 -13.64 -35.77 -55.64
CA GLN A 308 -12.99 -36.94 -55.06
C GLN A 308 -11.68 -36.57 -54.36
N PHE A 309 -10.87 -35.70 -54.98
CA PHE A 309 -9.66 -35.14 -54.40
C PHE A 309 -9.95 -34.38 -53.10
N VAL A 310 -10.92 -33.46 -53.12
CA VAL A 310 -11.31 -32.68 -51.94
C VAL A 310 -11.73 -33.59 -50.79
N LYS A 311 -12.55 -34.61 -51.08
CA LYS A 311 -12.96 -35.60 -50.08
C LYS A 311 -11.79 -36.44 -49.55
N ALA A 312 -10.83 -36.80 -50.39
CA ALA A 312 -9.68 -37.61 -50.00
C ALA A 312 -8.70 -36.83 -49.12
N VAL A 313 -8.39 -35.59 -49.46
CA VAL A 313 -7.39 -34.77 -48.74
C VAL A 313 -7.99 -34.12 -47.49
N PHE A 314 -9.10 -33.39 -47.63
CA PHE A 314 -9.69 -32.67 -46.49
C PHE A 314 -10.53 -33.58 -45.58
N GLY A 315 -11.02 -34.71 -46.10
CA GLY A 315 -11.72 -35.74 -45.31
C GLY A 315 -10.79 -36.60 -44.44
N LEU A 316 -9.48 -36.41 -44.53
CA LEU A 316 -8.50 -37.07 -43.66
C LEU A 316 -8.67 -36.57 -42.21
N ARG A 317 -8.65 -37.50 -41.25
CA ARG A 317 -8.75 -37.15 -39.83
C ARG A 317 -7.38 -36.75 -39.28
N ILE A 318 -7.35 -35.80 -38.34
CA ILE A 318 -6.10 -35.29 -37.76
C ILE A 318 -5.27 -36.42 -37.12
N LYS A 319 -5.92 -37.40 -36.47
CA LYS A 319 -5.25 -38.59 -35.91
C LYS A 319 -4.58 -39.49 -36.94
N ASP A 320 -5.03 -39.42 -38.20
CA ASP A 320 -4.55 -40.28 -39.28
C ASP A 320 -3.30 -39.68 -39.95
N CYS A 321 -2.94 -38.42 -39.64
CA CYS A 321 -1.67 -37.80 -40.02
C CYS A 321 -0.47 -38.57 -39.46
N GLU A 322 0.62 -38.67 -40.22
CA GLU A 322 1.84 -39.39 -39.78
C GLU A 322 2.39 -38.81 -38.48
N THR A 323 2.46 -37.48 -38.39
CA THR A 323 2.92 -36.78 -37.17
C THR A 323 2.08 -37.13 -35.95
N ALA A 324 0.75 -37.21 -36.09
CA ALA A 324 -0.15 -37.50 -34.97
C ALA A 324 -0.06 -38.96 -34.49
N LYS A 325 0.27 -39.89 -35.39
CA LYS A 325 0.47 -41.30 -35.06
C LYS A 325 1.72 -41.53 -34.19
N GLU A 326 2.72 -40.67 -34.34
CA GLU A 326 3.97 -40.71 -33.55
C GLU A 326 3.84 -40.05 -32.17
N PHE A 327 2.74 -39.34 -31.90
CA PHE A 327 2.52 -38.73 -30.60
C PHE A 327 2.36 -39.79 -29.51
N THR A 328 3.06 -39.60 -28.39
CA THR A 328 2.83 -40.36 -27.16
C THR A 328 1.39 -40.21 -26.69
N GLU A 329 0.89 -41.16 -25.88
CA GLU A 329 -0.46 -41.06 -25.31
C GLU A 329 -0.71 -39.73 -24.58
N LYS A 330 0.31 -39.22 -23.88
CA LYS A 330 0.24 -37.93 -23.19
C LYS A 330 0.06 -36.77 -24.17
N GLN A 331 0.84 -36.74 -25.25
CA GLN A 331 0.72 -35.73 -26.31
C GLN A 331 -0.62 -35.82 -27.02
N GLN A 332 -1.11 -37.03 -27.31
CA GLN A 332 -2.44 -37.23 -27.88
C GLN A 332 -3.55 -36.68 -26.98
N ARG A 333 -3.49 -36.96 -25.66
CA ARG A 333 -4.46 -36.40 -24.69
C ARG A 333 -4.42 -34.88 -24.63
N TYR A 334 -3.22 -34.27 -24.64
CA TYR A 334 -3.10 -32.81 -24.65
C TYR A 334 -3.60 -32.19 -25.96
N MET A 335 -3.25 -32.78 -27.09
CA MET A 335 -3.71 -32.33 -28.41
C MET A 335 -5.23 -32.47 -28.53
N GLU A 336 -5.81 -33.58 -28.06
CA GLU A 336 -7.26 -33.80 -27.99
C GLU A 336 -7.94 -32.72 -27.15
N GLY A 337 -7.41 -32.45 -25.94
CA GLY A 337 -7.92 -31.42 -25.05
C GLY A 337 -7.80 -30.03 -25.66
N TYR A 338 -6.68 -29.73 -26.33
CA TYR A 338 -6.45 -28.46 -26.99
C TYR A 338 -7.44 -28.22 -28.13
N LEU A 339 -7.59 -29.20 -29.02
CA LEU A 339 -8.54 -29.14 -30.13
C LEU A 339 -9.97 -28.94 -29.62
N ARG A 340 -10.43 -29.74 -28.65
CA ARG A 340 -11.81 -29.68 -28.16
C ARG A 340 -12.11 -28.46 -27.31
N LYS A 341 -11.27 -28.20 -26.30
CA LYS A 341 -11.59 -27.24 -25.23
C LYS A 341 -11.13 -25.82 -25.56
N VAL A 342 -10.11 -25.67 -26.39
CA VAL A 342 -9.53 -24.34 -26.73
C VAL A 342 -9.93 -23.93 -28.14
N LEU A 343 -9.71 -24.80 -29.13
CA LEU A 343 -9.99 -24.52 -30.53
C LEU A 343 -11.43 -24.89 -30.98
N LYS A 344 -12.25 -25.41 -30.06
CA LYS A 344 -13.67 -25.76 -30.28
C LYS A 344 -13.91 -26.81 -31.38
N VAL A 345 -12.90 -27.65 -31.67
CA VAL A 345 -13.02 -28.78 -32.59
C VAL A 345 -13.64 -29.95 -31.84
N GLU A 346 -14.97 -30.09 -31.88
CA GLU A 346 -15.73 -31.01 -31.02
C GLU A 346 -15.24 -32.48 -31.04
N LYS A 347 -14.84 -32.97 -32.22
CA LYS A 347 -14.35 -34.35 -32.41
C LYS A 347 -12.87 -34.55 -32.08
N GLY A 348 -12.16 -33.49 -31.65
CA GLY A 348 -10.73 -33.54 -31.33
C GLY A 348 -9.89 -34.08 -32.47
N LEU A 349 -8.96 -35.00 -32.16
CA LEU A 349 -8.10 -35.69 -33.12
C LEU A 349 -8.89 -36.55 -34.13
N SER A 350 -10.13 -36.94 -33.82
CA SER A 350 -10.98 -37.66 -34.77
C SER A 350 -11.67 -36.74 -35.78
N ALA A 351 -11.52 -35.42 -35.65
CA ALA A 351 -12.02 -34.46 -36.63
C ALA A 351 -11.24 -34.55 -37.94
N THR A 352 -11.94 -34.27 -39.03
CA THR A 352 -11.36 -34.08 -40.37
C THR A 352 -10.82 -32.66 -40.53
N PHE A 353 -9.96 -32.42 -41.53
CA PHE A 353 -9.50 -31.07 -41.85
C PHE A 353 -10.63 -30.15 -42.35
N VAL A 354 -11.72 -30.69 -42.92
CA VAL A 354 -12.96 -29.92 -43.18
C VAL A 354 -13.59 -29.43 -41.88
N GLU A 355 -13.72 -30.31 -40.89
CA GLU A 355 -14.31 -29.94 -39.59
C GLU A 355 -13.40 -28.98 -38.82
N PHE A 356 -12.08 -29.11 -38.96
CA PHE A 356 -11.12 -28.14 -38.45
C PHE A 356 -11.30 -26.76 -39.11
N ALA A 357 -11.42 -26.69 -40.44
CA ALA A 357 -11.67 -25.45 -41.19
C ALA A 357 -12.94 -24.73 -40.70
N ALA A 358 -14.02 -25.50 -40.50
CA ALA A 358 -15.28 -24.99 -40.00
C ALA A 358 -15.15 -24.42 -38.59
N ALA A 359 -14.42 -25.09 -37.69
CA ALA A 359 -14.15 -24.59 -36.34
C ALA A 359 -13.28 -23.32 -36.34
N MET A 360 -12.27 -23.23 -37.21
CA MET A 360 -11.45 -22.02 -37.37
C MET A 360 -12.28 -20.81 -37.82
N ARG A 361 -13.27 -21.03 -38.69
CA ARG A 361 -14.22 -19.98 -39.08
C ARG A 361 -15.03 -19.43 -37.90
N GLU A 362 -15.41 -20.27 -36.94
CA GLU A 362 -16.09 -19.83 -35.71
C GLU A 362 -15.20 -18.97 -34.80
N LEU A 363 -13.88 -19.09 -34.95
CA LEU A 363 -12.88 -18.23 -34.30
C LEU A 363 -12.50 -17.02 -35.15
N ALA A 364 -13.28 -16.70 -36.18
CA ALA A 364 -13.03 -15.63 -37.16
C ALA A 364 -11.72 -15.80 -37.97
N LEU A 365 -11.23 -17.03 -38.12
CA LEU A 365 -10.11 -17.38 -38.99
C LEU A 365 -10.64 -17.97 -40.30
N TYR A 366 -11.01 -17.09 -41.23
CA TYR A 366 -11.72 -17.45 -42.46
C TYR A 366 -10.83 -18.10 -43.53
N ASP A 367 -9.53 -17.83 -43.51
CA ASP A 367 -8.59 -18.21 -44.58
C ASP A 367 -8.56 -19.73 -44.85
N PHE A 368 -8.65 -20.54 -43.79
CA PHE A 368 -8.60 -22.00 -43.93
C PHE A 368 -9.85 -22.55 -44.64
N GLN A 369 -11.03 -21.99 -44.32
CA GLN A 369 -12.27 -22.30 -45.01
C GLN A 369 -12.26 -21.74 -46.45
N ALA A 370 -11.71 -20.53 -46.66
CA ALA A 370 -11.60 -19.93 -47.98
C ALA A 370 -10.71 -20.76 -48.92
N CYS A 371 -9.62 -21.34 -48.41
CA CYS A 371 -8.78 -22.28 -49.17
C CYS A 371 -9.59 -23.52 -49.61
N PHE A 372 -10.35 -24.12 -48.68
CA PHE A 372 -11.24 -25.24 -49.00
C PHE A 372 -12.29 -24.85 -50.06
N ASP A 373 -12.96 -23.71 -49.88
CA ASP A 373 -14.00 -23.24 -50.79
C ASP A 373 -13.43 -22.93 -52.18
N HIS A 374 -12.21 -22.39 -52.27
CA HIS A 374 -11.51 -22.10 -53.53
C HIS A 374 -11.19 -23.39 -54.30
N ILE A 375 -10.65 -24.39 -53.62
CA ILE A 375 -10.37 -25.71 -54.23
C ILE A 375 -11.68 -26.40 -54.63
N ALA A 376 -12.72 -26.32 -53.80
CA ALA A 376 -14.02 -26.90 -54.10
C ALA A 376 -14.69 -26.23 -55.30
N ALA A 377 -14.46 -24.92 -55.51
CA ALA A 377 -15.01 -24.15 -56.62
C ALA A 377 -14.27 -24.35 -57.96
N LEU A 378 -13.12 -25.05 -57.96
CA LEU A 378 -12.40 -25.39 -59.20
C LEU A 378 -13.26 -26.22 -60.16
N ASP A 379 -14.25 -26.97 -59.66
CA ASP A 379 -15.16 -27.76 -60.49
C ASP A 379 -16.08 -26.88 -61.38
N LYS A 380 -16.29 -25.63 -60.97
CA LYS A 380 -17.06 -24.58 -61.65
C LYS A 380 -16.16 -23.56 -62.35
N SER A 381 -14.84 -23.71 -62.21
CA SER A 381 -13.90 -22.84 -62.88
C SER A 381 -13.87 -23.08 -64.39
N ASP A 382 -13.25 -22.14 -65.06
CA ASP A 382 -13.04 -22.14 -66.50
C ASP A 382 -11.81 -22.98 -66.93
N LEU A 383 -11.21 -23.73 -65.99
CA LEU A 383 -10.15 -24.71 -66.22
C LEU A 383 -10.62 -25.95 -67.00
N PHE A 384 -11.94 -26.22 -67.02
CA PHE A 384 -12.50 -27.40 -67.69
C PHE A 384 -13.37 -26.98 -68.87
N ASP A 385 -13.27 -27.74 -69.96
CA ASP A 385 -14.14 -27.54 -71.12
C ASP A 385 -15.59 -27.99 -70.85
N LYS A 386 -16.43 -27.95 -71.89
CA LYS A 386 -17.85 -28.35 -71.78
C LYS A 386 -18.03 -29.85 -71.55
N GLN A 387 -17.04 -30.65 -71.93
CA GLN A 387 -16.98 -32.10 -71.78
C GLN A 387 -16.45 -32.51 -70.39
N GLY A 388 -15.87 -31.55 -69.66
CA GLY A 388 -15.33 -31.72 -68.32
C GLY A 388 -13.88 -32.17 -68.31
N ASP A 389 -13.17 -32.06 -69.42
CA ASP A 389 -11.74 -32.35 -69.53
C ASP A 389 -10.93 -31.06 -69.24
N LEU A 390 -9.75 -31.20 -68.62
CA LEU A 390 -8.87 -30.07 -68.29
C LEU A 390 -8.38 -29.39 -69.58
N ILE A 391 -8.48 -28.05 -69.64
CA ILE A 391 -7.91 -27.24 -70.70
C ILE A 391 -6.41 -27.07 -70.39
N GLU A 392 -5.55 -27.56 -71.28
CA GLU A 392 -4.08 -27.50 -71.18
C GLU A 392 -3.52 -26.08 -71.39
N ASP A 393 -3.88 -25.16 -70.49
CA ASP A 393 -3.35 -23.80 -70.39
C ASP A 393 -2.45 -23.71 -69.16
N ARG A 394 -1.15 -23.94 -69.38
CA ARG A 394 -0.15 -23.98 -68.30
C ARG A 394 -0.15 -22.69 -67.46
N PRO A 395 -0.02 -21.49 -68.04
CA PRO A 395 -0.11 -20.24 -67.26
C PRO A 395 -1.33 -20.19 -66.33
N ARG A 396 -2.51 -20.56 -66.83
CA ARG A 396 -3.75 -20.53 -66.07
C ARG A 396 -3.79 -21.58 -64.96
N ILE A 397 -3.37 -22.81 -65.24
CA ILE A 397 -3.30 -23.89 -64.24
C ILE A 397 -2.33 -23.51 -63.11
N PHE A 398 -1.14 -23.01 -63.46
CA PHE A 398 -0.15 -22.58 -62.46
C PHE A 398 -0.64 -21.39 -61.65
N HIS A 399 -1.40 -20.47 -62.25
CA HIS A 399 -2.01 -19.36 -61.52
C HIS A 399 -3.00 -19.83 -60.45
N TYR A 400 -3.91 -20.76 -60.79
CA TYR A 400 -4.83 -21.34 -59.80
C TYR A 400 -4.09 -22.11 -58.70
N LEU A 401 -3.03 -22.84 -59.04
CA LEU A 401 -2.19 -23.53 -58.04
C LEU A 401 -1.48 -22.55 -57.11
N GLU A 402 -0.89 -21.49 -57.65
CA GLU A 402 -0.24 -20.43 -56.88
C GLU A 402 -1.23 -19.77 -55.91
N GLU A 403 -2.45 -19.45 -56.35
CA GLU A 403 -3.49 -18.90 -55.49
C GLU A 403 -3.87 -19.83 -54.34
N ILE A 404 -4.02 -21.13 -54.61
CA ILE A 404 -4.37 -22.13 -53.59
C ILE A 404 -3.25 -22.26 -52.56
N ILE A 405 -1.99 -22.34 -53.01
CA ILE A 405 -0.81 -22.42 -52.13
C ILE A 405 -0.72 -21.14 -51.27
N ALA A 406 -0.85 -19.96 -51.89
CA ALA A 406 -0.81 -18.70 -51.17
C ALA A 406 -1.98 -18.52 -50.18
N LEU A 407 -3.16 -19.08 -50.46
CA LEU A 407 -4.29 -19.10 -49.53
C LEU A 407 -4.02 -20.04 -48.34
N LEU A 408 -3.45 -21.21 -48.59
CA LEU A 408 -3.09 -22.17 -47.55
C LEU A 408 -2.00 -21.62 -46.62
N ASP A 409 -0.95 -21.01 -47.18
CA ASP A 409 0.13 -20.39 -46.42
C ASP A 409 -0.41 -19.29 -45.50
N ARG A 410 -1.27 -18.41 -46.03
CA ARG A 410 -1.95 -17.38 -45.25
C ARG A 410 -2.81 -17.99 -44.14
N ALA A 411 -3.54 -19.08 -44.43
CA ALA A 411 -4.38 -19.76 -43.45
C ALA A 411 -3.58 -20.38 -42.31
N ILE A 412 -2.48 -21.07 -42.62
CA ILE A 412 -1.61 -21.65 -41.60
C ILE A 412 -0.97 -20.54 -40.77
N GLN A 413 -0.55 -19.44 -41.42
CA GLN A 413 0.02 -18.31 -40.71
C GLN A 413 -0.99 -17.60 -39.80
N SER A 414 -2.25 -17.44 -40.23
CA SER A 414 -3.29 -16.83 -39.39
C SER A 414 -3.66 -17.70 -38.19
N VAL A 415 -3.73 -19.02 -38.37
CA VAL A 415 -3.87 -19.97 -37.25
C VAL A 415 -2.67 -19.89 -36.31
N ARG A 416 -1.42 -19.86 -36.82
CA ARG A 416 -0.22 -19.72 -35.98
C ARG A 416 -0.27 -18.44 -35.14
N LEU A 417 -0.51 -17.29 -35.77
CA LEU A 417 -0.60 -16.00 -35.07
C LEU A 417 -1.70 -15.99 -34.00
N TYR A 418 -2.85 -16.61 -34.29
CA TYR A 418 -3.93 -16.76 -33.31
C TYR A 418 -3.50 -17.63 -32.12
N THR A 419 -2.89 -18.79 -32.38
CA THR A 419 -2.51 -19.74 -31.33
C THR A 419 -1.37 -19.25 -30.44
N GLU A 420 -0.58 -18.29 -30.91
CA GLU A 420 0.49 -17.66 -30.13
C GLU A 420 0.00 -16.60 -29.12
N ARG A 421 -1.28 -16.20 -29.16
CA ARG A 421 -1.85 -15.21 -28.24
C ARG A 421 -1.92 -15.74 -26.80
N LEU A 422 -1.79 -14.83 -25.84
CA LEU A 422 -1.88 -15.15 -24.41
C LEU A 422 -3.25 -15.69 -23.99
N GLU A 423 -4.34 -15.31 -24.68
CA GLU A 423 -5.68 -15.89 -24.44
C GLU A 423 -5.70 -17.40 -24.69
N VAL A 424 -5.10 -17.85 -25.79
CA VAL A 424 -5.03 -19.26 -26.18
C VAL A 424 -4.10 -19.99 -25.23
N ALA A 425 -2.95 -19.39 -24.93
CA ALA A 425 -1.98 -19.93 -23.99
C ALA A 425 -2.57 -20.15 -22.59
N LEU A 426 -3.31 -19.16 -22.07
CA LEU A 426 -4.00 -19.26 -20.79
C LEU A 426 -5.09 -20.35 -20.84
N SER A 427 -5.84 -20.47 -21.93
CA SER A 427 -6.86 -21.51 -22.11
C SER A 427 -6.25 -22.91 -22.16
N ILE A 428 -5.08 -23.09 -22.79
CA ILE A 428 -4.33 -24.36 -22.75
C ILE A 428 -3.96 -24.68 -21.29
N LYS A 429 -3.36 -23.74 -20.58
CA LYS A 429 -2.96 -23.92 -19.18
C LYS A 429 -4.12 -24.34 -18.28
N THR A 430 -5.26 -23.67 -18.38
CA THR A 430 -6.41 -23.92 -17.49
C THR A 430 -7.23 -25.12 -17.92
N ASN A 431 -7.58 -25.23 -19.20
CA ASN A 431 -8.55 -26.23 -19.67
C ASN A 431 -7.90 -27.55 -20.11
N VAL A 432 -6.63 -27.51 -20.57
CA VAL A 432 -5.89 -28.70 -21.01
C VAL A 432 -5.05 -29.28 -19.87
N PHE A 433 -4.25 -28.45 -19.19
CA PHE A 433 -3.41 -28.92 -18.07
C PHE A 433 -4.14 -28.95 -16.72
N GLY A 434 -5.25 -28.21 -16.58
CA GLY A 434 -5.97 -28.13 -15.30
C GLY A 434 -5.28 -27.24 -14.27
N TYR A 435 -4.34 -26.39 -14.68
CA TYR A 435 -3.62 -25.52 -13.75
C TYR A 435 -4.47 -24.30 -13.39
N LEU A 436 -4.83 -24.21 -12.12
CA LEU A 436 -5.60 -23.09 -11.59
C LEU A 436 -4.71 -21.86 -11.34
N PRO A 437 -5.26 -20.64 -11.49
CA PRO A 437 -4.57 -19.42 -11.10
C PRO A 437 -4.17 -19.45 -9.62
N GLN A 438 -2.93 -19.04 -9.33
CA GLN A 438 -2.42 -19.02 -7.96
C GLN A 438 -2.59 -17.61 -7.38
N VAL A 439 -3.72 -17.43 -6.71
CA VAL A 439 -4.11 -16.16 -6.11
C VAL A 439 -4.31 -16.28 -4.60
N VAL A 440 -4.11 -15.17 -3.92
CA VAL A 440 -4.42 -14.99 -2.51
C VAL A 440 -5.20 -13.71 -2.30
N SER A 441 -6.16 -13.75 -1.37
CA SER A 441 -6.85 -12.55 -0.93
C SER A 441 -5.84 -11.59 -0.29
N TYR A 442 -6.03 -10.28 -0.45
CA TYR A 442 -5.26 -9.24 0.24
C TYR A 442 -5.29 -9.35 1.79
N ARG A 443 -6.21 -10.14 2.34
CA ARG A 443 -6.36 -10.40 3.78
C ARG A 443 -5.67 -11.68 4.25
N ALA A 444 -5.14 -12.50 3.34
CA ALA A 444 -4.47 -13.75 3.67
C ALA A 444 -3.29 -13.49 4.62
N ASP A 445 -3.14 -14.32 5.66
CA ASP A 445 -2.04 -14.22 6.61
C ASP A 445 -0.78 -14.94 6.10
N VAL A 446 0.31 -14.85 6.88
CA VAL A 446 1.61 -15.45 6.55
C VAL A 446 1.53 -16.97 6.40
N ASP A 447 0.71 -17.65 7.20
CA ASP A 447 0.62 -19.11 7.18
C ASP A 447 -0.16 -19.59 5.95
N GLU A 448 -1.25 -18.91 5.59
CA GLU A 448 -1.97 -19.13 4.33
C GLU A 448 -1.04 -18.87 3.13
N LEU A 449 -0.26 -17.79 3.16
CA LEU A 449 0.71 -17.47 2.12
C LEU A 449 1.75 -18.58 1.96
N ARG A 450 2.34 -19.06 3.06
CA ARG A 450 3.35 -20.13 3.04
C ARG A 450 2.77 -21.44 2.53
N SER A 451 1.55 -21.78 2.97
CA SER A 451 0.83 -22.97 2.53
C SER A 451 0.55 -22.95 1.02
N LYS A 452 0.09 -21.81 0.49
CA LYS A 452 -0.23 -21.66 -0.94
C LYS A 452 0.99 -21.45 -1.84
N MET A 453 2.09 -20.90 -1.32
CA MET A 453 3.29 -20.60 -2.12
C MET A 453 3.88 -21.87 -2.73
N GLY A 454 3.96 -22.96 -1.96
CA GLY A 454 4.54 -24.22 -2.44
C GLY A 454 5.87 -24.01 -3.17
N ASN A 455 5.95 -24.47 -4.42
CA ASN A 455 7.10 -24.28 -5.31
C ASN A 455 6.96 -23.09 -6.27
N TYR A 456 5.90 -22.28 -6.14
CA TYR A 456 5.68 -21.14 -7.01
C TYR A 456 6.66 -20.00 -6.69
N PRO A 457 7.16 -19.28 -7.70
CA PRO A 457 8.06 -18.15 -7.48
C PRO A 457 7.34 -16.94 -6.85
N TYR A 458 6.02 -16.83 -7.06
CA TYR A 458 5.19 -15.78 -6.51
C TYR A 458 3.69 -16.16 -6.50
N LEU A 459 2.96 -15.51 -5.59
CA LEU A 459 1.49 -15.51 -5.53
C LEU A 459 0.96 -14.13 -5.94
N THR A 460 -0.12 -14.10 -6.71
CA THR A 460 -0.80 -12.84 -7.03
C THR A 460 -1.75 -12.47 -5.91
N VAL A 461 -1.61 -11.25 -5.38
CA VAL A 461 -2.52 -10.70 -4.36
C VAL A 461 -3.68 -10.02 -5.06
N THR A 462 -4.91 -10.42 -4.73
CA THR A 462 -6.13 -9.89 -5.33
C THR A 462 -7.11 -9.34 -4.29
N SER A 463 -7.96 -8.40 -4.74
CA SER A 463 -9.18 -8.01 -4.04
C SER A 463 -10.37 -8.27 -4.96
N ALA A 464 -11.49 -8.71 -4.41
CA ALA A 464 -12.74 -8.79 -5.16
C ALA A 464 -13.43 -7.41 -5.21
N ASP A 465 -14.07 -7.09 -6.32
CA ASP A 465 -15.04 -5.99 -6.40
C ASP A 465 -16.44 -6.43 -5.94
N GLU A 466 -17.43 -5.54 -6.04
CA GLU A 466 -18.82 -5.79 -5.63
C GLU A 466 -19.49 -6.93 -6.43
N GLU A 467 -19.00 -7.20 -7.64
CA GLU A 467 -19.48 -8.28 -8.52
C GLU A 467 -18.67 -9.57 -8.38
N GLY A 468 -17.69 -9.60 -7.47
CA GLY A 468 -16.80 -10.75 -7.24
C GLY A 468 -15.65 -10.86 -8.25
N ARG A 469 -15.47 -9.89 -9.15
CA ARG A 469 -14.35 -9.89 -10.10
C ARG A 469 -13.06 -9.52 -9.40
N MET A 470 -11.99 -10.23 -9.72
CA MET A 470 -10.70 -10.08 -9.05
C MET A 470 -9.88 -8.93 -9.63
N ILE A 471 -9.43 -8.02 -8.77
CA ILE A 471 -8.53 -6.91 -9.10
C ILE A 471 -7.12 -7.28 -8.61
N PRO A 472 -6.09 -7.32 -9.47
CA PRO A 472 -4.73 -7.63 -9.06
C PRO A 472 -4.06 -6.43 -8.39
N LEU A 473 -3.72 -6.59 -7.12
CA LEU A 473 -3.07 -5.57 -6.28
C LEU A 473 -1.55 -5.66 -6.28
N GLY A 474 -0.96 -6.81 -6.59
CA GLY A 474 0.49 -7.02 -6.55
C GLY A 474 0.86 -8.49 -6.41
N VAL A 475 2.11 -8.75 -6.05
CA VAL A 475 2.60 -10.12 -5.81
C VAL A 475 3.34 -10.22 -4.49
N VAL A 476 3.29 -11.40 -3.88
CA VAL A 476 4.23 -11.81 -2.83
C VAL A 476 5.20 -12.79 -3.47
N ARG A 477 6.50 -12.53 -3.36
CA ARG A 477 7.53 -13.43 -3.91
C ARG A 477 7.92 -14.48 -2.87
N SER A 478 8.21 -15.68 -3.34
CA SER A 478 8.65 -16.80 -2.49
C SER A 478 9.91 -16.45 -1.68
N ARG A 479 10.89 -15.82 -2.33
CA ARG A 479 12.15 -15.41 -1.68
C ARG A 479 11.97 -14.43 -0.52
N ASP A 480 10.95 -13.55 -0.60
CA ASP A 480 10.71 -12.54 0.41
C ASP A 480 9.98 -13.19 1.61
N LEU A 481 9.06 -14.14 1.34
CA LEU A 481 8.32 -14.90 2.35
C LEU A 481 9.18 -15.91 3.14
N GLN A 482 10.28 -16.36 2.55
CA GLN A 482 11.25 -17.29 3.17
C GLN A 482 12.22 -16.59 4.13
N GLN A 483 12.24 -15.25 4.16
CA GLN A 483 13.09 -14.52 5.11
C GLN A 483 12.65 -14.81 6.55
N PRO A 484 13.60 -14.92 7.50
CA PRO A 484 13.26 -15.13 8.90
C PRO A 484 12.48 -13.96 9.48
N ILE A 485 12.83 -12.73 9.08
CA ILE A 485 12.17 -11.49 9.48
C ILE A 485 11.41 -10.93 8.29
N LEU A 486 10.11 -10.73 8.47
CA LEU A 486 9.18 -10.22 7.46
C LEU A 486 8.67 -8.80 7.77
N GLY A 487 8.98 -8.28 8.96
CA GLY A 487 8.63 -6.94 9.37
C GLY A 487 9.30 -6.56 10.68
N THR A 488 9.05 -5.35 11.15
CA THR A 488 9.65 -4.82 12.39
C THR A 488 8.59 -4.23 13.31
N VAL A 489 8.91 -4.15 14.60
CA VAL A 489 8.02 -3.64 15.65
C VAL A 489 8.78 -2.65 16.54
N THR A 490 8.08 -1.58 16.88
CA THR A 490 8.40 -0.64 17.94
C THR A 490 7.37 -0.80 19.05
N VAL A 491 7.85 -0.89 20.28
CA VAL A 491 7.01 -0.99 21.48
C VAL A 491 7.18 0.24 22.35
N ARG A 492 6.07 0.67 22.96
CA ARG A 492 5.98 1.86 23.81
C ARG A 492 5.22 1.46 25.05
N ASP A 493 5.79 1.73 26.20
CA ASP A 493 5.24 1.43 27.51
C ASP A 493 5.25 -0.06 27.90
N PHE A 494 5.97 -0.88 27.13
CA PHE A 494 6.28 -2.26 27.47
C PHE A 494 7.43 -2.73 26.57
N CYS A 495 8.04 -3.87 26.90
CA CYS A 495 9.11 -4.45 26.09
C CYS A 495 9.04 -5.98 25.92
N ASN A 496 8.09 -6.63 26.58
CA ASN A 496 7.89 -8.06 26.47
C ASN A 496 7.14 -8.40 25.16
N ARG A 497 7.47 -9.54 24.55
CA ARG A 497 6.84 -9.97 23.28
C ARG A 497 5.45 -10.57 23.48
N ASP A 498 5.19 -11.10 24.67
CA ASP A 498 4.00 -11.91 24.94
C ASP A 498 2.74 -11.06 25.09
N GLU A 499 2.87 -9.83 25.59
CA GLU A 499 1.76 -8.90 25.85
C GLU A 499 0.93 -8.59 24.60
N THR A 500 1.59 -8.33 23.46
CA THR A 500 0.91 -8.13 22.18
C THR A 500 1.04 -9.32 21.22
N LYS A 501 1.51 -10.46 21.75
CA LYS A 501 1.73 -11.71 21.01
C LYS A 501 2.54 -11.50 19.73
N ILE A 502 3.69 -10.83 19.82
CA ILE A 502 4.53 -10.44 18.68
C ILE A 502 5.14 -11.70 18.01
N PRO A 503 4.72 -12.07 16.78
CA PRO A 503 5.21 -13.27 16.09
C PRO A 503 6.72 -13.27 15.88
N SER A 504 7.33 -14.46 15.78
CA SER A 504 8.78 -14.63 15.61
C SER A 504 9.34 -14.03 14.31
N TYR A 505 8.49 -13.84 13.29
CA TYR A 505 8.88 -13.18 12.04
C TYR A 505 8.92 -11.65 12.12
N PHE A 506 8.66 -11.08 13.30
CA PHE A 506 8.85 -9.67 13.58
C PHE A 506 10.07 -9.43 14.48
N GLU A 507 10.86 -8.44 14.09
CA GLU A 507 12.01 -7.97 14.86
C GLU A 507 11.65 -6.75 15.70
N VAL A 508 11.95 -6.74 17.00
CA VAL A 508 11.74 -5.56 17.85
C VAL A 508 12.95 -4.65 17.74
N ILE A 509 12.76 -3.48 17.13
CA ILE A 509 13.87 -2.57 16.78
C ILE A 509 13.93 -1.32 17.66
N SER A 510 12.85 -0.96 18.33
CA SER A 510 12.79 0.21 19.21
C SER A 510 11.90 -0.06 20.43
N VAL A 511 12.38 0.35 21.60
CA VAL A 511 11.72 0.18 22.90
C VAL A 511 11.86 1.49 23.68
N ILE A 512 10.75 1.99 24.20
CA ILE A 512 10.74 3.01 25.27
C ILE A 512 9.77 2.49 26.32
N ASP A 513 10.28 2.22 27.52
CA ASP A 513 9.57 1.53 28.59
C ASP A 513 10.01 2.06 29.96
N HIS A 514 9.14 1.95 30.95
CA HIS A 514 9.41 2.27 32.35
C HIS A 514 9.05 1.12 33.31
N HIS A 515 8.52 0.02 32.78
CA HIS A 515 8.20 -1.20 33.52
C HIS A 515 9.42 -2.11 33.73
N LYS A 516 9.18 -3.21 34.46
CA LYS A 516 10.15 -4.30 34.57
C LYS A 516 10.38 -4.93 33.19
N SER A 517 11.60 -4.83 32.69
CA SER A 517 11.88 -5.17 31.30
C SER A 517 12.30 -6.62 31.07
N ALA A 518 11.83 -7.18 29.95
CA ALA A 518 12.22 -8.47 29.39
C ALA A 518 12.23 -8.38 27.85
N LEU A 519 13.36 -7.95 27.28
CA LEU A 519 13.51 -7.73 25.84
C LEU A 519 14.21 -8.90 25.16
N TYR A 520 13.52 -9.55 24.20
CA TYR A 520 14.05 -10.63 23.38
C TYR A 520 14.03 -10.22 21.90
N THR A 521 15.21 -9.91 21.35
CA THR A 521 15.37 -9.47 19.96
C THR A 521 16.74 -9.90 19.43
N ALA A 522 16.82 -10.22 18.15
CA ALA A 522 18.05 -10.68 17.47
C ALA A 522 18.86 -9.50 16.88
N ALA A 523 18.21 -8.38 16.60
CA ALA A 523 18.83 -7.14 16.13
C ALA A 523 19.16 -6.21 17.31
N ALA A 524 20.19 -5.37 17.14
CA ALA A 524 20.49 -4.32 18.12
C ALA A 524 19.36 -3.26 18.11
N PRO A 525 18.56 -3.15 19.18
CA PRO A 525 17.46 -2.19 19.24
C PRO A 525 17.95 -0.84 19.75
N VAL A 526 17.19 0.22 19.45
CA VAL A 526 17.23 1.45 20.27
C VAL A 526 16.34 1.22 21.47
N ALA A 527 16.88 1.18 22.68
CA ALA A 527 16.13 0.87 23.89
C ALA A 527 16.37 1.90 25.00
N TYR A 528 15.29 2.50 25.48
CA TYR A 528 15.27 3.33 26.68
C TYR A 528 14.38 2.67 27.73
N ILE A 529 14.99 2.22 28.81
CA ILE A 529 14.31 1.66 29.97
C ILE A 529 14.72 2.52 31.15
N CYS A 530 13.76 3.21 31.75
CA CYS A 530 14.05 4.30 32.68
C CYS A 530 13.10 4.31 33.87
N ASP A 531 13.61 4.73 35.03
CA ASP A 531 12.77 5.01 36.20
C ASP A 531 12.05 6.36 35.98
N ALA A 532 10.84 6.27 35.46
CA ALA A 532 9.89 7.36 35.27
C ALA A 532 8.50 6.81 35.60
N GLN A 533 7.57 7.68 36.01
CA GLN A 533 6.19 7.23 36.28
C GLN A 533 5.35 7.11 35.01
N SER A 534 5.73 7.78 33.93
CA SER A 534 5.09 7.72 32.61
C SER A 534 6.15 7.48 31.53
N THR A 535 5.85 6.64 30.55
CA THR A 535 6.71 6.44 29.39
C THR A 535 6.88 7.73 28.59
N ASN A 536 5.85 8.60 28.57
CA ASN A 536 5.88 9.87 27.85
C ASN A 536 6.87 10.89 28.44
N THR A 537 7.33 10.74 29.69
CA THR A 537 8.47 11.50 30.22
C THR A 537 9.72 11.28 29.37
N VAL A 538 10.02 10.03 29.02
CA VAL A 538 11.18 9.67 28.19
C VAL A 538 10.94 10.09 26.74
N VAL A 539 9.75 9.85 26.20
CA VAL A 539 9.40 10.24 24.81
C VAL A 539 9.57 11.76 24.62
N ALA A 540 9.13 12.57 25.59
CA ALA A 540 9.26 14.02 25.55
C ALA A 540 10.73 14.48 25.47
N GLU A 541 11.63 13.89 26.25
CA GLU A 541 13.06 14.24 26.21
C GLU A 541 13.70 13.91 24.86
N LEU A 542 13.36 12.76 24.28
CA LEU A 542 13.86 12.38 22.95
C LEU A 542 13.32 13.35 21.88
N ALA A 543 12.06 13.76 22.00
CA ALA A 543 11.48 14.78 21.13
C ALA A 543 12.16 16.14 21.31
N PHE A 544 12.50 16.57 22.53
CA PHE A 544 13.26 17.80 22.78
C PHE A 544 14.61 17.78 22.06
N ALA A 545 15.33 16.66 22.10
CA ALA A 545 16.63 16.54 21.46
C ALA A 545 16.59 16.77 19.94
N ILE A 546 15.53 16.32 19.27
CA ILE A 546 15.32 16.59 17.84
C ILE A 546 14.81 18.02 17.65
N ASN A 547 13.81 18.43 18.42
CA ASN A 547 13.13 19.70 18.21
C ASN A 547 14.05 20.90 18.46
N ASP A 548 14.96 20.82 19.43
CA ASP A 548 15.93 21.88 19.72
C ASP A 548 16.91 22.15 18.56
N LYS A 549 17.12 21.18 17.68
CA LYS A 549 18.02 21.32 16.51
C LYS A 549 17.35 21.95 15.28
N TYR A 550 16.03 21.81 15.16
CA TYR A 550 15.32 22.09 13.89
C TYR A 550 14.05 22.95 14.04
N SER A 551 13.54 23.12 15.25
CA SER A 551 12.39 23.99 15.48
C SER A 551 12.85 25.40 15.80
N THR A 552 12.21 26.40 15.18
CA THR A 552 12.37 27.81 15.54
C THR A 552 11.35 28.27 16.59
N GLY A 553 10.56 27.35 17.15
CA GLY A 553 9.49 27.69 18.10
C GLY A 553 8.38 28.54 17.46
N GLY A 554 8.26 28.50 16.14
CA GLY A 554 7.37 29.37 15.39
C GLY A 554 7.78 30.83 15.45
N MET A 555 9.07 31.16 15.59
CA MET A 555 9.64 32.49 15.44
C MET A 555 10.41 32.63 14.12
N GLU A 556 10.42 33.83 13.54
CA GLU A 556 11.31 34.20 12.44
C GLU A 556 12.72 34.49 12.97
N LYS A 557 13.74 34.33 12.14
CA LYS A 557 15.15 34.59 12.52
C LYS A 557 15.34 35.98 13.16
N SER A 558 14.73 37.01 12.56
CA SER A 558 14.80 38.38 13.08
C SER A 558 14.13 38.57 14.44
N GLU A 559 13.08 37.79 14.75
CA GLU A 559 12.41 37.83 16.05
C GLU A 559 13.29 37.19 17.13
N ILE A 560 13.93 36.07 16.80
CA ILE A 560 14.87 35.37 17.67
C ILE A 560 16.08 36.27 17.99
N GLU A 561 16.68 36.89 16.98
CA GLU A 561 17.80 37.83 17.14
C GLU A 561 17.42 39.02 18.01
N ALA A 562 16.25 39.63 17.77
CA ALA A 562 15.76 40.75 18.58
C ALA A 562 15.50 40.36 20.04
N GLN A 563 15.05 39.14 20.31
CA GLN A 563 14.89 38.64 21.67
C GLN A 563 16.25 38.34 22.33
N LEU A 564 17.19 37.77 21.58
CA LEU A 564 18.54 37.47 22.05
C LEU A 564 19.27 38.75 22.50
N GLU A 565 19.20 39.83 21.72
CA GLU A 565 19.78 41.13 22.09
C GLU A 565 19.20 41.71 23.38
N LYS A 566 17.91 41.47 23.66
CA LYS A 566 17.26 41.92 24.89
C LYS A 566 17.77 41.11 26.09
N VAL A 567 17.83 39.79 25.98
CA VAL A 567 18.25 38.90 27.06
C VAL A 567 19.74 39.05 27.36
N GLN A 568 20.57 39.29 26.35
CA GLN A 568 22.02 39.50 26.50
C GLN A 568 22.36 40.72 27.36
N LYS A 569 21.45 41.71 27.44
CA LYS A 569 21.64 42.91 28.30
C LYS A 569 21.51 42.59 29.79
N ASP A 570 20.86 41.48 30.17
CA ASP A 570 20.69 41.07 31.57
C ASP A 570 20.75 39.54 31.74
N LEU A 571 21.96 39.05 31.99
CA LEU A 571 22.27 37.64 32.29
C LEU A 571 22.52 37.41 33.79
N SER A 572 22.00 38.27 34.66
CA SER A 572 22.18 38.16 36.11
C SER A 572 21.51 36.91 36.70
N SER A 573 20.39 36.47 36.11
CA SER A 573 19.63 35.30 36.57
C SER A 573 19.97 34.02 35.80
N SER A 574 19.86 32.86 36.46
CA SER A 574 19.96 31.54 35.81
C SER A 574 18.88 31.34 34.75
N SER A 575 17.69 31.92 34.97
CA SER A 575 16.58 31.91 34.01
C SER A 575 16.95 32.61 32.70
N SER A 576 17.52 33.82 32.77
CA SER A 576 17.99 34.57 31.60
C SER A 576 19.04 33.78 30.82
N LYS A 577 19.95 33.08 31.51
CA LYS A 577 20.97 32.23 30.87
C LYS A 577 20.36 31.04 30.12
N ARG A 578 19.36 30.37 30.70
CA ARG A 578 18.63 29.26 30.05
C ARG A 578 17.80 29.74 28.86
N ILE A 579 17.15 30.90 28.96
CA ILE A 579 16.45 31.54 27.84
C ILE A 579 17.44 31.85 26.71
N MET A 580 18.59 32.46 27.04
CA MET A 580 19.65 32.73 26.05
C MET A 580 20.12 31.44 25.37
N GLN A 581 20.34 30.36 26.12
CA GLN A 581 20.72 29.07 25.56
C GLN A 581 19.68 28.54 24.56
N ARG A 582 18.38 28.59 24.90
CA ARG A 582 17.31 28.17 23.99
C ARG A 582 17.26 29.05 22.75
N LEU A 583 17.37 30.36 22.88
CA LEU A 583 17.42 31.29 21.75
C LEU A 583 18.59 31.00 20.81
N LEU A 584 19.78 30.70 21.34
CA LEU A 584 20.92 30.29 20.53
C LEU A 584 20.64 28.98 19.76
N SER A 585 20.00 27.99 20.39
CA SER A 585 19.54 26.78 19.68
C SER A 585 18.53 27.12 18.58
N ARG A 586 17.59 28.05 18.81
CA ARG A 586 16.63 28.50 17.81
C ARG A 586 17.30 29.23 16.64
N ILE A 587 18.37 30.00 16.87
CA ILE A 587 19.18 30.61 15.80
C ILE A 587 19.83 29.52 14.95
N ALA A 588 20.48 28.54 15.59
CA ALA A 588 21.07 27.41 14.86
C ALA A 588 20.02 26.63 14.06
N ALA A 589 18.82 26.45 14.61
CA ALA A 589 17.69 25.86 13.88
C ALA A 589 17.25 26.73 12.69
N ALA A 590 17.17 28.05 12.84
CA ALA A 590 16.83 28.97 11.75
C ALA A 590 17.87 28.93 10.61
N GLU A 591 19.15 28.76 10.94
CA GLU A 591 20.22 28.55 9.96
C GLU A 591 20.09 27.18 9.27
N ASN A 592 19.74 26.13 10.01
CA ASN A 592 19.42 24.82 9.42
C ASN A 592 18.18 24.88 8.49
N ASN A 593 17.21 25.73 8.78
CA ASN A 593 16.03 25.92 7.93
C ASN A 593 16.38 26.55 6.56
N GLU A 594 17.53 27.24 6.43
CA GLU A 594 18.05 27.64 5.12
C GLU A 594 18.36 26.41 4.23
N GLN A 595 18.61 25.25 4.84
CA GLN A 595 18.70 23.94 4.18
C GLN A 595 17.34 23.26 3.95
N SER A 596 16.24 24.02 4.09
CA SER A 596 14.84 23.58 3.94
C SER A 596 14.29 22.67 5.03
N TYR A 597 15.03 22.37 6.10
CA TYR A 597 14.50 21.64 7.27
C TYR A 597 13.46 22.45 8.05
N PHE A 598 12.53 21.78 8.71
CA PHE A 598 11.53 22.43 9.56
C PHE A 598 10.86 21.48 10.55
N ILE A 599 10.32 22.05 11.61
CA ILE A 599 9.31 21.45 12.47
C ILE A 599 8.17 22.46 12.60
N ASP A 600 6.96 22.04 12.24
CA ASP A 600 5.78 22.87 12.33
C ASP A 600 5.44 23.13 13.82
N PRO A 601 5.22 24.40 14.23
CA PRO A 601 5.00 24.74 15.63
C PRO A 601 3.67 24.20 16.17
N LEU A 602 2.64 24.02 15.33
CA LEU A 602 1.39 23.40 15.75
C LEU A 602 1.62 21.92 16.06
N ARG A 603 2.37 21.20 15.22
CA ARG A 603 2.76 19.82 15.51
C ARG A 603 3.58 19.70 16.79
N GLU A 604 4.56 20.57 17.01
CA GLU A 604 5.34 20.59 18.26
C GLU A 604 4.45 20.86 19.48
N PHE A 605 3.51 21.80 19.37
CA PHE A 605 2.57 22.12 20.44
C PHE A 605 1.66 20.93 20.79
N VAL A 606 1.05 20.29 19.79
CA VAL A 606 0.15 19.14 20.01
C VAL A 606 0.92 17.95 20.61
N GLU A 607 2.15 17.71 20.16
CA GLU A 607 3.02 16.69 20.74
C GLU A 607 3.30 16.93 22.23
N TYR A 608 3.77 18.13 22.57
CA TYR A 608 4.09 18.45 23.96
C TYR A 608 2.85 18.47 24.86
N LEU A 609 1.71 18.87 24.32
CA LEU A 609 0.44 18.83 25.03
C LEU A 609 0.03 17.39 25.34
N HIS A 610 0.16 16.50 24.36
CA HIS A 610 -0.12 15.07 24.55
C HIS A 610 0.80 14.47 25.61
N PHE A 611 2.12 14.70 25.54
CA PHE A 611 3.05 14.16 26.54
C PHE A 611 2.74 14.67 27.94
N LEU A 612 2.44 15.97 28.08
CA LEU A 612 2.08 16.54 29.37
C LEU A 612 0.86 15.83 29.96
N TYR A 613 -0.21 15.63 29.19
CA TYR A 613 -1.41 15.00 29.73
C TYR A 613 -1.24 13.51 30.05
N ALA A 614 -0.46 12.76 29.25
CA ALA A 614 -0.10 11.38 29.59
C ALA A 614 0.62 11.32 30.95
N ILE A 615 1.64 12.17 31.13
CA ILE A 615 2.40 12.23 32.39
C ILE A 615 1.47 12.59 33.56
N LEU A 616 0.54 13.53 33.38
CA LEU A 616 -0.39 13.92 34.44
C LEU A 616 -1.39 12.82 34.81
N ASP A 617 -1.79 11.98 33.86
CA ASP A 617 -2.70 10.86 34.12
C ASP A 617 -2.00 9.77 34.95
N ASP A 618 -0.83 9.29 34.49
CA ASP A 618 -0.08 8.23 35.18
C ASP A 618 0.46 8.65 36.55
N THR A 619 0.84 9.92 36.70
CA THR A 619 1.37 10.44 37.97
C THR A 619 0.28 10.78 38.98
N ASP A 620 -1.00 10.54 38.68
CA ASP A 620 -2.15 11.00 39.47
C ASP A 620 -2.03 12.51 39.78
N LEU A 621 -1.87 13.33 38.74
CA LEU A 621 -1.64 14.78 38.84
C LEU A 621 -0.39 15.13 39.68
N LEU A 622 0.75 14.50 39.38
CA LEU A 622 2.04 14.66 40.07
C LEU A 622 2.02 14.27 41.56
N THR A 623 1.09 13.41 41.97
CA THR A 623 1.05 12.83 43.33
C THR A 623 2.09 11.72 43.48
N LYS A 624 2.27 10.90 42.44
CA LYS A 624 3.30 9.86 42.34
C LYS A 624 4.23 10.26 41.20
N VAL A 625 5.42 10.77 41.52
CA VAL A 625 6.26 11.45 40.53
C VAL A 625 7.73 11.25 40.86
N SER A 626 8.56 11.04 39.84
CA SER A 626 10.01 10.98 39.97
C SER A 626 10.65 12.36 39.79
N LEU A 627 11.96 12.46 40.06
CA LEU A 627 12.76 13.65 39.74
C LEU A 627 12.67 14.00 38.24
N ARG A 628 12.72 12.98 37.37
CA ARG A 628 12.72 13.16 35.92
C ARG A 628 11.38 13.70 35.43
N ASP A 629 10.29 13.15 35.97
CA ASP A 629 8.94 13.58 35.64
C ASP A 629 8.74 15.07 35.94
N VAL A 630 9.14 15.58 37.12
CA VAL A 630 8.98 17.01 37.45
C VAL A 630 9.86 17.93 36.59
N GLU A 631 11.07 17.50 36.23
CA GLU A 631 11.97 18.28 35.36
C GLU A 631 11.43 18.35 33.91
N VAL A 632 10.90 17.23 33.39
CA VAL A 632 10.29 17.17 32.07
C VAL A 632 9.00 17.98 32.03
N VAL A 633 8.13 17.88 33.03
CA VAL A 633 6.88 18.67 33.08
C VAL A 633 7.16 20.17 33.12
N ALA A 634 8.17 20.61 33.89
CA ALA A 634 8.58 22.01 33.87
C ALA A 634 9.07 22.45 32.47
N SER A 635 9.84 21.59 31.80
CA SER A 635 10.33 21.84 30.45
C SER A 635 9.19 21.90 29.43
N LEU A 636 8.21 20.98 29.50
CA LEU A 636 7.02 20.97 28.65
C LEU A 636 6.22 22.26 28.82
N LEU A 637 5.96 22.70 30.05
CA LEU A 637 5.20 23.92 30.33
C LEU A 637 5.91 25.17 29.80
N ASN A 638 7.23 25.27 29.98
CA ASN A 638 8.03 26.37 29.43
C ASN A 638 8.01 26.38 27.90
N ARG A 639 8.15 25.22 27.25
CA ARG A 639 8.13 25.08 25.79
C ARG A 639 6.77 25.36 25.18
N LEU A 640 5.69 24.78 25.75
CA LEU A 640 4.32 25.06 25.36
C LEU A 640 4.01 26.55 25.47
N LYS A 641 4.45 27.19 26.56
CA LYS A 641 4.24 28.64 26.73
C LYS A 641 5.00 29.44 25.68
N SER A 642 6.23 29.04 25.38
CA SER A 642 7.03 29.72 24.37
C SER A 642 6.42 29.61 22.98
N LEU A 643 5.96 28.41 22.59
CA LEU A 643 5.23 28.17 21.34
C LEU A 643 3.93 28.98 21.25
N MET A 644 3.17 29.04 22.35
CA MET A 644 1.93 29.82 22.41
C MET A 644 2.16 31.32 22.20
N MET A 645 3.22 31.85 22.81
CA MET A 645 3.52 33.29 22.82
C MET A 645 4.29 33.74 21.58
N GLY A 646 5.01 32.82 20.92
CA GLY A 646 5.96 33.17 19.85
C GLY A 646 7.21 33.88 20.39
N GLU A 647 7.62 33.56 21.62
CA GLU A 647 8.84 34.08 22.27
C GLU A 647 9.34 33.07 23.31
N GLU A 648 10.66 32.98 23.53
CA GLU A 648 11.22 32.09 24.54
C GLU A 648 10.96 32.62 25.96
N VAL A 649 10.26 31.84 26.78
CA VAL A 649 9.93 32.21 28.17
C VAL A 649 10.24 31.07 29.14
N GLU A 650 10.37 31.41 30.42
CA GLU A 650 10.50 30.44 31.50
C GLU A 650 9.50 30.78 32.61
N ILE A 651 8.39 30.05 32.64
CA ILE A 651 7.30 30.22 33.61
C ILE A 651 7.49 29.34 34.86
N ILE A 652 8.35 28.32 34.79
CA ILE A 652 8.69 27.43 35.90
C ILE A 652 10.20 27.20 35.93
N ASN A 653 10.79 27.34 37.11
CA ASN A 653 12.13 26.89 37.44
C ASN A 653 12.20 26.41 38.89
N PHE A 654 13.30 25.74 39.24
CA PHE A 654 13.52 25.13 40.55
C PHE A 654 14.80 25.64 41.24
N ASP A 655 15.32 26.80 40.81
CA ASP A 655 16.63 27.29 41.27
C ASP A 655 16.66 27.58 42.79
N ASP A 656 15.51 27.90 43.38
CA ASP A 656 15.30 28.16 44.80
C ASP A 656 14.85 26.92 45.60
N ILE A 657 14.65 25.75 44.96
CA ILE A 657 14.35 24.50 45.66
C ILE A 657 15.64 23.72 45.86
N ARG A 658 15.93 23.37 47.11
CA ARG A 658 17.09 22.53 47.43
C ARG A 658 16.90 21.13 46.84
N ARG A 659 17.94 20.61 46.17
CA ARG A 659 17.99 19.21 45.67
C ARG A 659 18.25 18.22 46.81
N ASP A 660 17.24 17.99 47.64
CA ASP A 660 17.23 16.97 48.68
C ASP A 660 15.98 16.06 48.54
N GLU A 661 15.72 15.21 49.55
CA GLU A 661 14.58 14.28 49.55
C GLU A 661 13.21 14.98 49.42
N THR A 662 13.11 16.27 49.72
CA THR A 662 11.88 17.07 49.59
C THR A 662 11.74 17.76 48.23
N PHE A 663 12.78 17.73 47.40
CA PHE A 663 12.83 18.42 46.11
C PHE A 663 11.63 18.11 45.24
N VAL A 664 11.36 16.81 45.05
CA VAL A 664 10.31 16.32 44.14
C VAL A 664 8.94 16.85 44.56
N HIS A 665 8.64 16.79 45.85
CA HIS A 665 7.38 17.31 46.41
C HIS A 665 7.28 18.85 46.27
N GLY A 666 8.37 19.57 46.54
CA GLY A 666 8.43 21.02 46.35
C GLY A 666 8.24 21.44 44.90
N ALA A 667 8.88 20.72 43.97
CA ALA A 667 8.79 20.96 42.53
C ALA A 667 7.39 20.68 42.00
N ALA A 668 6.79 19.54 42.35
CA ALA A 668 5.42 19.20 42.00
C ALA A 668 4.43 20.25 42.52
N THR A 669 4.56 20.66 43.79
CA THR A 669 3.72 21.72 44.38
C THR A 669 3.82 23.02 43.61
N ARG A 670 5.02 23.39 43.16
CA ARG A 670 5.23 24.60 42.36
C ARG A 670 4.57 24.51 40.99
N ILE A 671 4.74 23.38 40.31
CA ILE A 671 4.11 23.13 39.01
C ILE A 671 2.60 23.27 39.14
N LEU A 672 1.97 22.58 40.10
CA LEU A 672 0.51 22.57 40.28
C LEU A 672 -0.06 23.95 40.63
N ARG A 673 0.71 24.80 41.32
CA ARG A 673 0.31 26.19 41.64
C ARG A 673 0.48 27.16 40.48
N GLN A 674 1.15 26.76 39.40
CA GLN A 674 1.38 27.62 38.26
C GLN A 674 0.07 27.81 37.46
N ARG A 675 -0.20 29.04 37.01
CA ARG A 675 -1.50 29.43 36.41
C ARG A 675 -1.82 28.72 35.08
N ASP A 676 -0.84 28.57 34.21
CA ASP A 676 -0.97 27.84 32.95
C ASP A 676 -1.21 26.35 33.21
N MET A 677 -0.49 25.74 34.15
CA MET A 677 -0.72 24.36 34.57
C MET A 677 -2.15 24.18 35.11
N TYR A 678 -2.60 25.05 36.03
CA TYR A 678 -3.99 25.08 36.51
C TYR A 678 -5.00 25.17 35.37
N SER A 679 -4.77 26.06 34.40
CA SER A 679 -5.69 26.22 33.27
C SER A 679 -5.83 24.96 32.40
N LEU A 680 -4.78 24.13 32.32
CA LEU A 680 -4.79 22.88 31.58
C LEU A 680 -5.57 21.80 32.32
N TYR A 681 -5.17 21.43 33.54
CA TYR A 681 -5.86 20.35 34.25
C TYR A 681 -7.30 20.73 34.61
N ARG A 682 -7.60 22.02 34.88
CA ARG A 682 -8.98 22.49 35.09
C ARG A 682 -9.90 22.12 33.93
N LYS A 683 -9.42 22.19 32.68
CA LYS A 683 -10.24 21.82 31.52
C LYS A 683 -10.62 20.34 31.53
N ILE A 684 -9.70 19.45 31.88
CA ILE A 684 -9.99 18.03 32.01
C ILE A 684 -10.99 17.81 33.13
N TYR A 685 -10.76 18.35 34.33
CA TYR A 685 -11.65 18.12 35.47
C TYR A 685 -13.06 18.65 35.23
N LEU A 686 -13.22 19.81 34.58
CA LEU A 686 -14.55 20.30 34.17
C LEU A 686 -15.23 19.39 33.16
N ALA A 687 -14.46 18.81 32.23
CA ALA A 687 -15.00 17.87 31.25
C ALA A 687 -15.37 16.53 31.91
N LYS A 688 -14.59 16.05 32.89
CA LYS A 688 -14.91 14.89 33.73
C LYS A 688 -16.18 15.13 34.56
N GLU A 689 -16.32 16.32 35.15
CA GLU A 689 -17.49 16.72 35.94
C GLU A 689 -18.76 16.67 35.09
N ARG A 690 -18.75 17.33 33.91
CA ARG A 690 -19.86 17.27 32.95
C ARG A 690 -20.19 15.83 32.53
N LEU A 691 -19.18 15.03 32.19
CA LEU A 691 -19.40 13.63 31.79
C LEU A 691 -19.98 12.79 32.93
N GLY A 692 -19.59 13.10 34.18
CA GLY A 692 -20.18 12.50 35.38
C GLY A 692 -21.65 12.84 35.51
N GLU A 693 -22.03 14.11 35.33
CA GLU A 693 -23.43 14.55 35.33
C GLU A 693 -24.25 13.86 34.23
N GLU A 694 -23.75 13.85 32.98
CA GLU A 694 -24.41 13.18 31.85
C GLU A 694 -24.62 11.68 32.11
N ASN A 695 -23.63 10.99 32.68
CA ASN A 695 -23.73 9.58 33.02
C ASN A 695 -24.71 9.31 34.17
N LEU A 696 -24.80 10.20 35.16
CA LEU A 696 -25.78 10.10 36.23
C LEU A 696 -27.21 10.30 35.69
N GLU A 697 -27.41 11.20 34.74
CA GLU A 697 -28.68 11.38 34.05
C GLU A 697 -29.08 10.15 33.24
N LEU A 698 -28.13 9.53 32.52
CA LEU A 698 -28.36 8.28 31.79
C LEU A 698 -28.75 7.14 32.75
N CYS A 699 -28.04 7.00 33.87
CA CYS A 699 -28.39 6.02 34.91
C CYS A 699 -29.79 6.27 35.48
N ALA A 700 -30.13 7.52 35.81
CA ALA A 700 -31.45 7.89 36.33
C ALA A 700 -32.57 7.57 35.32
N ALA A 701 -32.28 7.64 34.02
CA ALA A 701 -33.18 7.27 32.94
C ALA A 701 -33.20 5.76 32.61
N GLY A 702 -32.45 4.93 33.34
CA GLY A 702 -32.33 3.48 33.07
C GLY A 702 -31.62 3.14 31.75
N LYS A 703 -30.81 4.07 31.23
CA LYS A 703 -30.01 3.89 30.01
C LYS A 703 -28.59 3.44 30.36
N GLU A 704 -27.91 2.83 29.39
CA GLU A 704 -26.50 2.48 29.53
C GLU A 704 -25.66 3.73 29.84
N SER A 705 -24.73 3.58 30.80
CA SER A 705 -23.88 4.63 31.33
C SER A 705 -22.48 4.07 31.54
N SER A 706 -21.46 4.89 31.31
CA SER A 706 -20.06 4.45 31.43
C SER A 706 -19.52 4.47 32.85
N ILE A 707 -20.28 4.98 33.84
CA ILE A 707 -19.79 5.21 35.21
C ILE A 707 -19.48 3.93 35.98
N PHE A 708 -20.07 2.80 35.58
CA PHE A 708 -19.89 1.48 36.21
C PHE A 708 -19.14 0.49 35.31
N VAL A 709 -18.57 0.95 34.19
CA VAL A 709 -17.80 0.08 33.30
C VAL A 709 -16.42 -0.13 33.92
N ASP A 710 -16.20 -1.32 34.47
CA ASP A 710 -14.88 -1.74 34.95
C ASP A 710 -13.95 -1.96 33.76
N THR A 711 -13.00 -1.05 33.58
CA THR A 711 -12.08 -1.03 32.43
C THR A 711 -10.74 -1.68 32.74
N LYS A 712 -10.42 -1.95 34.01
CA LYS A 712 -9.20 -2.66 34.41
C LYS A 712 -9.57 -4.04 34.92
N LEU A 713 -9.41 -5.06 34.06
CA LEU A 713 -9.31 -6.45 34.50
C LEU A 713 -8.13 -6.57 35.48
N GLN A 714 -8.38 -6.38 36.78
CA GLN A 714 -7.39 -6.65 37.80
C GLN A 714 -7.20 -8.16 37.90
N ASN A 715 -6.06 -8.63 37.41
CA ASN A 715 -5.67 -10.04 37.29
C ASN A 715 -6.43 -10.77 36.17
N GLY A 716 -5.76 -10.94 35.02
CA GLY A 716 -6.19 -11.89 33.99
C GLY A 716 -6.20 -13.32 34.51
#